data_AF-A0A9Q1ISE4-F1
#
_entry.id   AF-A0A9Q1ISE4-F1
#
_cell.length_a   1.000
_cell.length_b   1.000
_cell.length_c   1.000
_cell.angle_alpha   90.00
_cell.angle_beta   90.00
_cell.angle_gamma   90.00
#
_symmetry.space_group_name_H-M   'P 1'
#
loop_
_entity.id
_entity.type
_entity.pdbx_description
1 polymer ?
#
loop_
_entity_poly.entity_id
_entity_poly.type
_entity_poly.pdbx_seq_one_letter_code
_entity_poly.pdbx_strand_id
1 'polypeptide(L)'
;MLGSDLVVAALGPYPPEQQENSLDAGGLSGALRQARATLQLQLSFVAWRSRGKKWAEYLASIFGTEKDKVNCSFYFKIGACRHGDRCSRLHNKPTFSQTIALLNIYRNPQNTAQSADGLRSAVSDVEMQEHYDEFFEEVFTEMEEKYGEVEEMNVCDNLGDHLVGNVYVKFRREEDAEKAVMDLNNRWFNGQPIHAELSPVTDFREACCRQYEMGECTRGGFCNFMHLKPISRELRRELYGRRRKRHRSQSRSRERRSRSRERGRKDHERRRSRERQRHGRSVYNTRSLLDKKVSHAIRDHQPGPRLPLCCPSTAYWPEPPKCTWRLGVSPSESPHSHPERVKPPKIHPNILTSIGDTPLVQISKISKAYGLKCDLLAKCEFFNAGGSVKDRISLRMVEDAERSGILKPGDTIIEPTSGNTGIGLALAAAVKGYRCIIVMPEKMSMEKVDVLRALGAEIVRTPTNARFDSPESHVGVAWRLKNEIPNSHILDQYRNSNNPLAHYDTTAEEILEQCDGKVDMLVAGAGTGGTISGIARKLKERCPNVKIVGADPEGSILAEPEDLNKTDKTQYEVEGIGYDFIPTVLDRSVVDQWYKCSDEETFVMSRMLIREEGLLCGGSSGTAMAAAVKAAKELKEGQRCVVILPDSIRNYMSRFLSDNWMFQKGFLSEEDIMVSKPWWWNQKLQGLNMSAPLTVLPTVTCQKTIRILKDKAFDQAPVVDESGLILGMVTLGNMLSSVLAGKLKPSDPVSKVLYTQFKQIHLTDNLGKLSRILETDHFALVVHEQIQYLTDGSPCLRQMVFGVVTAVDLLNFVTGMQKRTLLESTDEM
;
A
#
# COMPACT_ATOMS: atom_id res chain seq x y z
N MET A 1 28.41 4.18 39.80
CA MET A 1 28.56 3.07 40.77
C MET A 1 27.24 3.02 41.56
N LEU A 2 26.58 1.86 41.66
CA LEU A 2 26.49 1.02 42.88
C LEU A 2 25.97 1.79 44.10
N GLY A 3 24.98 1.35 44.89
CA GLY A 3 24.16 0.12 45.00
C GLY A 3 23.34 0.27 46.30
N SER A 4 22.08 -0.18 46.44
CA SER A 4 21.65 -1.56 46.80
C SER A 4 22.35 -2.06 48.10
N ASP A 5 21.72 -2.65 49.13
CA ASP A 5 20.43 -3.35 49.37
C ASP A 5 20.01 -3.15 50.87
N LEU A 6 19.13 -3.83 51.65
CA LEU A 6 18.12 -4.94 51.65
C LEU A 6 17.36 -4.79 53.04
N VAL A 7 16.25 -5.43 53.48
CA VAL A 7 14.83 -5.62 53.03
C VAL A 7 13.97 -5.95 54.31
N VAL A 8 12.75 -6.53 54.20
CA VAL A 8 11.80 -7.00 55.28
C VAL A 8 10.95 -5.88 55.93
N ALA A 9 9.60 -5.83 55.99
CA ALA A 9 8.43 -6.70 55.72
C ALA A 9 7.74 -7.39 56.94
N ALA A 10 6.48 -7.00 57.25
CA ALA A 10 5.44 -7.82 57.91
C ALA A 10 4.07 -7.09 57.91
N LEU A 11 2.94 -7.81 57.82
CA LEU A 11 1.57 -7.29 57.99
C LEU A 11 0.63 -8.33 58.63
N GLY A 12 -0.37 -7.85 59.37
CA GLY A 12 -1.49 -8.63 59.94
C GLY A 12 -1.46 -8.72 61.48
N PRO A 13 -2.41 -9.41 62.12
CA PRO A 13 -3.69 -9.93 61.59
C PRO A 13 -4.93 -9.53 62.44
N TYR A 14 -6.16 -9.79 61.94
CA TYR A 14 -7.34 -10.01 62.80
C TYR A 14 -8.39 -10.93 62.12
N PRO A 15 -8.86 -12.01 62.80
CA PRO A 15 -9.96 -12.89 62.36
C PRO A 15 -11.18 -12.79 63.32
N PRO A 16 -12.14 -13.75 63.38
CA PRO A 16 -13.16 -14.09 62.37
C PRO A 16 -14.59 -14.23 62.98
N GLU A 17 -15.64 -14.42 62.16
CA GLU A 17 -16.87 -15.14 62.61
C GLU A 17 -17.72 -15.70 61.44
N GLN A 18 -18.77 -16.50 61.75
CA GLN A 18 -19.53 -17.35 60.82
C GLN A 18 -20.98 -17.61 61.32
N GLN A 19 -21.95 -18.11 60.53
CA GLN A 19 -21.94 -18.45 59.09
C GLN A 19 -23.04 -17.67 58.31
N GLU A 20 -24.09 -18.15 57.62
CA GLU A 20 -24.66 -19.48 57.26
C GLU A 20 -25.06 -19.51 55.74
N ASN A 21 -25.67 -20.59 55.26
CA ASN A 21 -25.86 -20.84 53.83
C ASN A 21 -27.27 -20.55 53.29
N SER A 22 -27.35 -19.96 52.09
CA SER A 22 -28.38 -20.31 51.10
C SER A 22 -27.90 -20.09 49.66
N LEU A 23 -27.76 -21.17 48.90
CA LEU A 23 -27.70 -21.18 47.43
C LEU A 23 -29.15 -21.38 46.91
N ASP A 24 -29.58 -20.91 45.74
CA ASP A 24 -29.01 -21.25 44.42
C ASP A 24 -29.57 -20.33 43.28
N ALA A 25 -29.27 -20.69 42.03
CA ALA A 25 -30.03 -20.38 40.80
C ALA A 25 -30.03 -18.93 40.26
N GLY A 26 -28.84 -18.39 39.94
CA GLY A 26 -28.72 -17.13 39.18
C GLY A 26 -27.61 -17.07 38.11
N GLY A 27 -26.38 -17.46 38.45
CA GLY A 27 -25.18 -17.08 37.69
C GLY A 27 -25.06 -17.59 36.24
N LEU A 28 -25.60 -18.78 35.93
CA LEU A 28 -25.42 -19.44 34.62
C LEU A 28 -26.12 -18.71 33.45
N SER A 29 -27.13 -17.87 33.74
CA SER A 29 -27.86 -17.10 32.71
C SER A 29 -26.99 -16.01 32.05
N GLY A 30 -26.12 -15.34 32.82
CA GLY A 30 -25.33 -14.20 32.35
C GLY A 30 -24.24 -14.61 31.35
N ALA A 31 -23.39 -15.56 31.75
CA ALA A 31 -22.26 -16.03 30.94
C ALA A 31 -22.71 -16.59 29.57
N LEU A 32 -23.82 -17.34 29.55
CA LEU A 32 -24.38 -17.89 28.30
C LEU A 32 -24.93 -16.80 27.36
N ARG A 33 -25.53 -15.72 27.89
CA ARG A 33 -25.95 -14.57 27.06
C ARG A 33 -24.75 -13.85 26.46
N GLN A 34 -23.71 -13.61 27.26
CA GLN A 34 -22.51 -12.89 26.84
C GLN A 34 -21.72 -13.68 25.78
N ALA A 35 -21.52 -14.99 26.00
CA ALA A 35 -20.91 -15.87 24.99
C ALA A 35 -21.71 -15.92 23.68
N ARG A 36 -23.05 -15.97 23.76
CA ARG A 36 -23.93 -15.99 22.59
C ARG A 36 -23.89 -14.68 21.79
N ALA A 37 -23.79 -13.53 22.47
CA ALA A 37 -23.59 -12.23 21.82
C ALA A 37 -22.25 -12.15 21.08
N THR A 38 -21.14 -12.60 21.70
CA THR A 38 -19.82 -12.66 21.06
C THR A 38 -19.82 -13.58 19.84
N LEU A 39 -20.44 -14.76 19.93
CA LEU A 39 -20.54 -15.69 18.81
C LEU A 39 -21.38 -15.10 17.65
N GLN A 40 -22.47 -14.40 17.98
CA GLN A 40 -23.35 -13.78 16.99
C GLN A 40 -22.68 -12.59 16.29
N LEU A 41 -21.86 -11.80 16.99
CA LEU A 41 -20.98 -10.80 16.37
C LEU A 41 -19.95 -11.43 15.43
N GLN A 42 -19.27 -12.49 15.84
CA GLN A 42 -18.28 -13.19 14.99
C GLN A 42 -18.93 -13.80 13.73
N LEU A 43 -20.09 -14.44 13.87
CA LEU A 43 -20.84 -14.99 12.73
C LEU A 43 -21.32 -13.88 11.77
N SER A 44 -21.80 -12.75 12.29
CA SER A 44 -22.12 -11.58 11.47
C SER A 44 -20.90 -11.02 10.74
N PHE A 45 -19.74 -10.95 11.38
CA PHE A 45 -18.49 -10.47 10.78
C PHE A 45 -18.01 -11.37 9.62
N VAL A 46 -18.10 -12.69 9.79
CA VAL A 46 -17.78 -13.67 8.73
C VAL A 46 -18.79 -13.59 7.57
N ALA A 47 -20.09 -13.47 7.87
CA ALA A 47 -21.13 -13.32 6.86
C ALA A 47 -20.97 -12.01 6.06
N TRP A 48 -20.71 -10.89 6.74
CA TRP A 48 -20.45 -9.57 6.15
C TRP A 48 -19.27 -9.61 5.17
N ARG A 49 -18.13 -10.18 5.59
CA ARG A 49 -16.91 -10.34 4.77
C ARG A 49 -17.12 -11.19 3.50
N SER A 50 -18.17 -12.02 3.46
CA SER A 50 -18.58 -12.79 2.27
C SER A 50 -19.50 -12.02 1.32
N ARG A 51 -20.31 -11.07 1.83
CA ARG A 51 -21.26 -10.28 1.04
C ARG A 51 -20.60 -9.09 0.37
N GLY A 52 -19.74 -8.35 1.08
CA GLY A 52 -19.03 -7.19 0.52
C GLY A 52 -18.20 -7.53 -0.72
N LYS A 53 -17.51 -8.69 -0.73
CA LYS A 53 -16.74 -9.14 -1.90
C LYS A 53 -17.58 -9.28 -3.17
N LYS A 54 -18.78 -9.86 -3.08
CA LYS A 54 -19.65 -10.05 -4.25
C LYS A 54 -20.17 -8.73 -4.82
N TRP A 55 -20.43 -7.74 -3.96
CA TRP A 55 -20.89 -6.42 -4.40
C TRP A 55 -19.76 -5.54 -4.94
N ALA A 56 -18.54 -5.63 -4.38
CA ALA A 56 -17.37 -5.00 -4.98
C ALA A 56 -17.05 -5.58 -6.38
N GLU A 57 -17.17 -6.90 -6.55
CA GLU A 57 -17.03 -7.56 -7.86
C GLU A 57 -18.15 -7.17 -8.84
N TYR A 58 -19.37 -6.88 -8.35
CA TYR A 58 -20.50 -6.40 -9.17
C TYR A 58 -20.32 -4.94 -9.61
N LEU A 59 -19.98 -4.04 -8.69
CA LEU A 59 -19.74 -2.61 -9.01
C LEU A 59 -18.56 -2.45 -9.99
N ALA A 60 -17.49 -3.22 -9.81
CA ALA A 60 -16.36 -3.27 -10.75
C ALA A 60 -16.72 -3.87 -12.13
N SER A 61 -17.86 -4.57 -12.25
CA SER A 61 -18.38 -5.06 -13.54
C SER A 61 -19.32 -4.07 -14.25
N ILE A 62 -19.76 -3.02 -13.56
CA ILE A 62 -20.64 -1.96 -14.10
C ILE A 62 -19.82 -0.71 -14.47
N PHE A 63 -18.98 -0.23 -13.56
CA PHE A 63 -18.16 0.97 -13.75
C PHE A 63 -16.80 0.62 -14.38
N GLY A 64 -16.83 0.01 -15.56
CA GLY A 64 -15.67 -0.61 -16.20
C GLY A 64 -14.47 0.32 -16.42
N THR A 65 -13.46 0.22 -15.56
CA THR A 65 -12.18 0.92 -15.72
C THR A 65 -11.26 0.17 -16.69
N GLU A 66 -11.25 0.57 -17.97
CA GLU A 66 -10.11 0.23 -18.82
C GLU A 66 -8.84 0.90 -18.27
N LYS A 67 -7.73 0.13 -18.20
CA LYS A 67 -6.43 0.51 -17.62
C LYS A 67 -6.39 0.58 -16.08
N ASP A 68 -6.71 -0.52 -15.40
CA ASP A 68 -5.63 -1.46 -15.02
C ASP A 68 -6.17 -2.79 -14.45
N LYS A 69 -5.45 -3.90 -14.70
CA LYS A 69 -5.90 -5.23 -14.26
C LYS A 69 -5.57 -5.45 -12.77
N VAL A 70 -6.59 -5.58 -11.94
CA VAL A 70 -6.47 -5.95 -10.52
C VAL A 70 -5.76 -7.30 -10.36
N ASN A 71 -4.87 -7.44 -9.37
CA ASN A 71 -4.11 -8.67 -9.12
C ASN A 71 -5.00 -9.91 -8.84
N CYS A 72 -4.59 -11.06 -9.38
CA CYS A 72 -5.27 -12.34 -9.18
C CYS A 72 -4.93 -12.95 -7.82
N SER A 73 -5.89 -12.92 -6.89
CA SER A 73 -5.74 -13.47 -5.54
C SER A 73 -5.43 -14.98 -5.48
N PHE A 74 -5.74 -15.74 -6.54
CA PHE A 74 -5.39 -17.15 -6.63
C PHE A 74 -3.94 -17.32 -7.11
N TYR A 75 -3.55 -16.65 -8.20
CA TYR A 75 -2.16 -16.68 -8.66
C TYR A 75 -1.18 -16.22 -7.56
N PHE A 76 -1.50 -15.12 -6.88
CA PHE A 76 -0.65 -14.59 -5.80
C PHE A 76 -0.49 -15.55 -4.61
N LYS A 77 -1.52 -16.33 -4.25
CA LYS A 77 -1.46 -17.25 -3.08
C LYS A 77 -0.98 -18.66 -3.41
N ILE A 78 -1.12 -19.10 -4.65
CA ILE A 78 -0.97 -20.51 -5.06
C ILE A 78 0.08 -20.66 -6.19
N GLY A 79 0.58 -19.56 -6.77
CA GLY A 79 1.39 -19.57 -7.99
C GLY A 79 0.66 -20.06 -9.25
N ALA A 80 -0.66 -20.25 -9.15
CA ALA A 80 -1.48 -20.86 -10.19
C ALA A 80 -2.92 -20.32 -10.15
N CYS A 81 -3.62 -20.42 -11.29
CA CYS A 81 -4.97 -19.90 -11.45
C CYS A 81 -5.73 -20.68 -12.52
N ARG A 82 -6.98 -21.08 -12.24
CA ARG A 82 -7.83 -21.88 -13.16
C ARG A 82 -8.06 -21.26 -14.55
N HIS A 83 -7.83 -19.95 -14.68
CA HIS A 83 -8.04 -19.22 -15.93
C HIS A 83 -6.75 -19.06 -16.76
N GLY A 84 -5.58 -19.39 -16.21
CA GLY A 84 -4.28 -19.15 -16.86
C GLY A 84 -4.15 -17.69 -17.33
N ASP A 85 -3.50 -17.48 -18.47
CA ASP A 85 -3.34 -16.14 -19.07
C ASP A 85 -4.64 -15.53 -19.60
N ARG A 86 -5.73 -16.32 -19.65
CA ARG A 86 -7.10 -15.83 -19.92
C ARG A 86 -7.76 -15.22 -18.67
N CYS A 87 -7.03 -15.02 -17.57
CA CYS A 87 -7.55 -14.34 -16.40
C CYS A 87 -7.85 -12.86 -16.70
N SER A 88 -9.00 -12.38 -16.23
CA SER A 88 -9.31 -10.93 -16.23
C SER A 88 -8.46 -10.15 -15.22
N ARG A 89 -7.80 -10.85 -14.28
CA ARG A 89 -6.95 -10.32 -13.22
C ARG A 89 -5.46 -10.55 -13.54
N LEU A 90 -4.60 -9.65 -13.06
CA LEU A 90 -3.16 -9.65 -13.36
C LEU A 90 -2.42 -10.77 -12.62
N HIS A 91 -1.52 -11.47 -13.31
CA HIS A 91 -0.65 -12.50 -12.74
C HIS A 91 0.77 -11.93 -12.56
N ASN A 92 1.03 -11.31 -11.40
CA ASN A 92 2.37 -10.83 -11.07
C ASN A 92 3.27 -12.02 -10.77
N LYS A 93 4.03 -12.47 -11.78
CA LYS A 93 5.11 -13.43 -11.60
C LYS A 93 6.23 -12.73 -10.82
N PRO A 94 6.72 -13.28 -9.70
CA PRO A 94 7.80 -12.66 -8.93
C PRO A 94 9.11 -12.72 -9.72
N THR A 95 9.94 -11.68 -9.63
CA THR A 95 11.29 -11.64 -10.20
C THR A 95 12.33 -12.32 -9.30
N PHE A 96 12.01 -12.53 -8.02
CA PHE A 96 12.80 -13.27 -7.05
C PHE A 96 11.86 -14.06 -6.12
N SER A 97 12.21 -15.31 -5.78
CA SER A 97 11.47 -16.12 -4.80
C SER A 97 12.31 -17.28 -4.30
N GLN A 98 12.06 -17.72 -3.06
CA GLN A 98 12.61 -18.98 -2.52
C GLN A 98 11.93 -20.21 -3.14
N THR A 99 10.73 -20.04 -3.70
CA THR A 99 9.89 -21.14 -4.19
C THR A 99 9.80 -21.13 -5.70
N ILE A 100 10.04 -22.27 -6.33
CA ILE A 100 9.77 -22.52 -7.75
C ILE A 100 8.54 -23.41 -7.91
N ALA A 101 7.89 -23.36 -9.06
CA ALA A 101 6.84 -24.28 -9.48
C ALA A 101 7.23 -24.96 -10.80
N LEU A 102 7.31 -26.28 -10.79
CA LEU A 102 7.45 -27.13 -11.97
C LEU A 102 6.04 -27.55 -12.40
N LEU A 103 5.58 -27.09 -13.56
CA LEU A 103 4.18 -27.21 -13.98
C LEU A 103 3.89 -28.56 -14.64
N ASN A 104 2.86 -29.26 -14.15
CA ASN A 104 2.34 -30.52 -14.69
C ASN A 104 3.40 -31.62 -14.96
N ILE A 105 4.45 -31.68 -14.13
CA ILE A 105 5.56 -32.64 -14.28
C ILE A 105 5.25 -34.01 -13.65
N TYR A 106 4.45 -34.05 -12.58
CA TYR A 106 4.00 -35.33 -12.00
C TYR A 106 2.75 -35.85 -12.71
N ARG A 107 2.85 -37.03 -13.33
CA ARG A 107 1.71 -37.75 -13.92
C ARG A 107 1.24 -38.86 -12.98
N ASN A 108 0.10 -38.65 -12.31
CA ASN A 108 -0.55 -39.71 -11.51
C ASN A 108 -1.06 -40.83 -12.46
N PRO A 109 -0.59 -42.08 -12.37
CA PRO A 109 -0.94 -43.16 -13.30
C PRO A 109 -2.43 -43.45 -13.44
N GLN A 110 -3.25 -43.16 -12.42
CA GLN A 110 -4.71 -43.31 -12.48
C GLN A 110 -5.36 -42.36 -13.50
N ASN A 111 -4.83 -41.15 -13.64
CA ASN A 111 -5.37 -40.13 -14.54
C ASN A 111 -4.96 -40.39 -15.99
N THR A 112 -3.82 -41.08 -16.22
CA THR A 112 -3.36 -41.48 -17.55
C THR A 112 -4.07 -42.73 -18.10
N ALA A 113 -4.87 -43.43 -17.30
CA ALA A 113 -5.57 -44.67 -17.67
C ALA A 113 -6.83 -44.45 -18.55
N GLN A 114 -6.79 -43.50 -19.49
CA GLN A 114 -7.79 -43.29 -20.54
C GLN A 114 -7.14 -43.34 -21.93
N SER A 115 -6.65 -44.53 -22.30
CA SER A 115 -6.38 -44.89 -23.70
C SER A 115 -7.66 -45.30 -24.42
N ALA A 116 -7.66 -45.26 -25.76
CA ALA A 116 -8.86 -45.43 -26.59
C ALA A 116 -9.52 -46.81 -26.48
N ASP A 117 -8.79 -47.84 -26.04
CA ASP A 117 -9.25 -49.24 -26.01
C ASP A 117 -9.96 -49.65 -24.70
N GLY A 118 -10.14 -48.72 -23.76
CA GLY A 118 -11.00 -48.89 -22.58
C GLY A 118 -10.52 -49.89 -21.50
N LEU A 119 -9.37 -50.53 -21.69
CA LEU A 119 -8.83 -51.51 -20.74
C LEU A 119 -8.18 -50.81 -19.54
N ARG A 120 -8.81 -50.89 -18.36
CA ARG A 120 -8.25 -50.37 -17.11
C ARG A 120 -7.08 -51.23 -16.63
N SER A 121 -5.87 -50.68 -16.59
CA SER A 121 -4.77 -51.26 -15.84
C SER A 121 -5.04 -51.13 -14.34
N ALA A 122 -5.15 -52.25 -13.63
CA ALA A 122 -5.52 -52.32 -12.22
C ALA A 122 -4.30 -52.22 -11.29
N VAL A 123 -3.54 -51.13 -11.41
CA VAL A 123 -2.39 -50.83 -10.53
C VAL A 123 -2.89 -50.64 -9.09
N SER A 124 -2.21 -51.27 -8.11
CA SER A 124 -2.62 -51.23 -6.70
C SER A 124 -2.18 -49.96 -5.97
N ASP A 125 -2.85 -49.64 -4.87
CA ASP A 125 -2.53 -48.48 -4.01
C ASP A 125 -1.09 -48.50 -3.45
N VAL A 126 -0.44 -49.66 -3.45
CA VAL A 126 0.96 -49.82 -3.02
C VAL A 126 1.91 -49.40 -4.15
N GLU A 127 1.77 -50.01 -5.33
CA GLU A 127 2.59 -49.70 -6.52
C GLU A 127 2.46 -48.22 -6.94
N MET A 128 1.28 -47.62 -6.75
CA MET A 128 1.04 -46.18 -7.01
C MET A 128 1.62 -45.23 -5.96
N GLN A 129 1.92 -45.72 -4.75
CA GLN A 129 2.68 -44.98 -3.74
C GLN A 129 4.18 -45.14 -4.00
N GLU A 130 4.64 -46.34 -4.36
CA GLU A 130 6.04 -46.62 -4.71
C GLU A 130 6.49 -45.76 -5.90
N HIS A 131 5.76 -45.78 -7.02
CA HIS A 131 6.02 -44.91 -8.19
C HIS A 131 5.94 -43.40 -7.84
N TYR A 132 5.17 -43.00 -6.83
CA TYR A 132 5.14 -41.60 -6.39
C TYR A 132 6.34 -41.22 -5.52
N ASP A 133 6.73 -42.10 -4.59
CA ASP A 133 7.90 -41.91 -3.74
C ASP A 133 9.19 -41.93 -4.57
N GLU A 134 9.33 -42.83 -5.56
CA GLU A 134 10.45 -42.85 -6.53
C GLU A 134 10.57 -41.53 -7.29
N PHE A 135 9.47 -41.04 -7.88
CA PHE A 135 9.42 -39.74 -8.57
C PHE A 135 9.80 -38.58 -7.63
N PHE A 136 9.34 -38.61 -6.38
CA PHE A 136 9.64 -37.57 -5.40
C PHE A 136 11.12 -37.61 -5.00
N GLU A 137 11.71 -38.80 -4.84
CA GLU A 137 13.14 -38.96 -4.53
C GLU A 137 14.03 -38.49 -5.68
N GLU A 138 13.70 -38.85 -6.92
CA GLU A 138 14.42 -38.40 -8.13
C GLU A 138 14.43 -36.87 -8.21
N VAL A 139 13.26 -36.23 -8.18
CA VAL A 139 13.15 -34.77 -8.28
C VAL A 139 13.80 -34.09 -7.07
N PHE A 140 13.59 -34.58 -5.85
CA PHE A 140 14.17 -33.95 -4.65
C PHE A 140 15.70 -33.98 -4.67
N THR A 141 16.28 -35.13 -5.01
CA THR A 141 17.74 -35.33 -5.04
C THR A 141 18.38 -34.46 -6.14
N GLU A 142 17.77 -34.43 -7.33
CA GLU A 142 18.19 -33.59 -8.44
C GLU A 142 18.20 -32.09 -8.06
N MET A 143 17.19 -31.63 -7.29
CA MET A 143 17.14 -30.24 -6.81
C MET A 143 18.24 -29.94 -5.77
N GLU A 144 18.44 -30.82 -4.77
CA GLU A 144 19.42 -30.60 -3.70
C GLU A 144 20.87 -30.71 -4.19
N GLU A 145 21.16 -31.58 -5.16
CA GLU A 145 22.53 -31.78 -5.66
C GLU A 145 22.98 -30.72 -6.68
N LYS A 146 22.07 -30.21 -7.54
CA LYS A 146 22.46 -29.30 -8.64
C LYS A 146 22.20 -27.82 -8.36
N TYR A 147 21.19 -27.48 -7.56
CA TYR A 147 20.82 -26.08 -7.33
C TYR A 147 21.16 -25.62 -5.92
N GLY A 148 20.56 -26.18 -4.87
CA GLY A 148 20.87 -25.81 -3.48
C GLY A 148 19.96 -26.46 -2.43
N GLU A 149 20.13 -26.09 -1.16
CA GLU A 149 19.47 -26.78 -0.02
C GLU A 149 17.95 -26.61 -0.07
N VAL A 150 17.22 -27.69 -0.37
CA VAL A 150 15.75 -27.71 -0.39
C VAL A 150 15.22 -27.61 1.05
N GLU A 151 14.38 -26.62 1.33
CA GLU A 151 13.66 -26.49 2.59
C GLU A 151 12.45 -27.42 2.64
N GLU A 152 11.59 -27.37 1.62
CA GLU A 152 10.32 -28.10 1.53
C GLU A 152 9.99 -28.39 0.04
N MET A 153 9.38 -29.54 -0.25
CA MET A 153 8.90 -29.88 -1.60
C MET A 153 7.52 -30.53 -1.52
N ASN A 154 6.59 -30.11 -2.39
CA ASN A 154 5.18 -30.44 -2.32
C ASN A 154 4.60 -30.71 -3.73
N VAL A 155 3.88 -31.81 -3.92
CA VAL A 155 3.29 -32.21 -5.21
C VAL A 155 1.77 -32.18 -5.17
N CYS A 156 1.14 -31.63 -6.20
CA CYS A 156 -0.32 -31.44 -6.27
C CYS A 156 -1.04 -32.58 -7.00
N ASP A 157 -1.91 -33.28 -6.27
CA ASP A 157 -2.87 -34.31 -6.73
C ASP A 157 -4.24 -33.68 -7.10
N ASN A 158 -4.25 -32.40 -7.47
CA ASN A 158 -5.46 -31.69 -7.90
C ASN A 158 -5.98 -32.29 -9.21
N LEU A 159 -7.30 -32.49 -9.33
CA LEU A 159 -7.95 -32.97 -10.55
C LEU A 159 -8.23 -31.88 -11.61
N GLY A 160 -7.51 -30.75 -11.56
CA GLY A 160 -7.79 -29.59 -12.41
C GLY A 160 -6.52 -29.03 -13.04
N ASP A 161 -6.56 -28.79 -14.35
CA ASP A 161 -5.45 -28.52 -15.27
C ASP A 161 -4.44 -27.44 -14.81
N HIS A 162 -4.87 -26.53 -13.93
CA HIS A 162 -4.06 -25.44 -13.39
C HIS A 162 -3.21 -25.82 -12.18
N LEU A 163 -3.45 -26.99 -11.57
CA LEU A 163 -2.75 -27.48 -10.37
C LEU A 163 -2.35 -28.95 -10.47
N VAL A 164 -2.97 -29.74 -11.37
CA VAL A 164 -2.62 -31.16 -11.57
C VAL A 164 -1.13 -31.32 -11.88
N GLY A 165 -0.46 -32.21 -11.14
CA GLY A 165 0.93 -32.57 -11.41
C GLY A 165 1.97 -31.49 -11.10
N ASN A 166 1.57 -30.33 -10.58
CA ASN A 166 2.51 -29.27 -10.22
C ASN A 166 3.36 -29.69 -9.02
N VAL A 167 4.69 -29.56 -9.14
CA VAL A 167 5.65 -29.73 -8.04
C VAL A 167 6.16 -28.36 -7.63
N TYR A 168 6.00 -28.01 -6.36
CA TYR A 168 6.54 -26.79 -5.78
C TYR A 168 7.76 -27.14 -4.94
N VAL A 169 8.90 -26.52 -5.24
CA VAL A 169 10.17 -26.73 -4.53
C VAL A 169 10.56 -25.41 -3.89
N LYS A 170 10.74 -25.39 -2.57
CA LYS A 170 11.25 -24.23 -1.84
C LYS A 170 12.70 -24.47 -1.45
N PHE A 171 13.60 -23.62 -1.94
CA PHE A 171 15.01 -23.59 -1.58
C PHE A 171 15.25 -22.70 -0.36
N ARG A 172 16.39 -22.90 0.29
CA ARG A 172 16.85 -22.08 1.41
C ARG A 172 17.35 -20.69 1.00
N ARG A 173 17.72 -20.51 -0.27
CA ARG A 173 18.18 -19.25 -0.85
C ARG A 173 17.39 -18.92 -2.12
N GLU A 174 17.30 -17.63 -2.42
CA GLU A 174 16.64 -17.12 -3.63
C GLU A 174 17.54 -17.32 -4.87
N GLU A 175 18.86 -17.21 -4.69
CA GLU A 175 19.90 -17.56 -5.68
C GLU A 175 19.73 -18.99 -6.24
N ASP A 176 19.50 -19.97 -5.35
CA ASP A 176 19.37 -21.39 -5.71
C ASP A 176 18.11 -21.63 -6.56
N ALA A 177 17.02 -20.91 -6.24
CA ALA A 177 15.73 -21.00 -6.93
C ALA A 177 15.76 -20.34 -8.32
N GLU A 178 16.39 -19.17 -8.46
CA GLU A 178 16.60 -18.51 -9.75
C GLU A 178 17.45 -19.39 -10.67
N LYS A 179 18.59 -19.90 -10.18
CA LYS A 179 19.46 -20.85 -10.88
C LYS A 179 18.70 -22.09 -11.36
N ALA A 180 17.82 -22.65 -10.52
CA ALA A 180 16.97 -23.79 -10.89
C ALA A 180 16.02 -23.44 -12.05
N VAL A 181 15.34 -22.30 -12.00
CA VAL A 181 14.44 -21.85 -13.08
C VAL A 181 15.18 -21.62 -14.40
N MET A 182 16.40 -21.05 -14.37
CA MET A 182 17.19 -20.80 -15.57
C MET A 182 17.65 -22.09 -16.26
N ASP A 183 18.10 -23.10 -15.50
CA ASP A 183 18.56 -24.38 -16.06
C ASP A 183 17.40 -25.29 -16.48
N LEU A 184 16.40 -25.48 -15.61
CA LEU A 184 15.36 -26.50 -15.82
C LEU A 184 14.48 -26.25 -17.05
N ASN A 185 14.23 -24.99 -17.43
CA ASN A 185 13.46 -24.67 -18.64
C ASN A 185 14.16 -25.08 -19.96
N ASN A 186 15.45 -25.44 -19.91
CA ASN A 186 16.20 -25.97 -21.05
C ASN A 186 16.27 -27.51 -21.05
N ARG A 187 15.58 -28.17 -20.11
CA ARG A 187 15.72 -29.60 -19.82
C ARG A 187 14.42 -30.37 -20.01
N TRP A 188 14.55 -31.69 -20.08
CA TRP A 188 13.47 -32.62 -20.36
C TRP A 188 13.35 -33.67 -19.24
N PHE A 189 12.12 -34.07 -18.94
CA PHE A 189 11.77 -35.11 -17.96
C PHE A 189 10.73 -36.05 -18.59
N ASN A 190 10.97 -37.37 -18.55
CA ASN A 190 10.09 -38.40 -19.13
C ASN A 190 9.51 -38.06 -20.52
N GLY A 191 10.36 -37.55 -21.42
CA GLY A 191 10.01 -37.21 -22.81
C GLY A 191 9.24 -35.89 -22.99
N GLN A 192 9.09 -35.07 -21.95
CA GLN A 192 8.49 -33.74 -22.02
C GLN A 192 9.50 -32.64 -21.64
N PRO A 193 9.39 -31.41 -22.19
CA PRO A 193 10.12 -30.26 -21.67
C PRO A 193 9.62 -29.92 -20.26
N ILE A 194 10.53 -29.51 -19.37
CA ILE A 194 10.18 -29.02 -18.05
C ILE A 194 9.78 -27.54 -18.16
N HIS A 195 8.66 -27.17 -17.53
CA HIS A 195 8.25 -25.77 -17.39
C HIS A 195 8.40 -25.34 -15.92
N ALA A 196 9.42 -24.53 -15.65
CA ALA A 196 9.76 -24.06 -14.31
C ALA A 196 9.51 -22.54 -14.20
N GLU A 197 8.82 -22.09 -13.15
CA GLU A 197 8.59 -20.66 -12.90
C GLU A 197 8.87 -20.28 -11.44
N LEU A 198 9.32 -19.05 -11.20
CA LEU A 198 9.37 -18.49 -9.84
C LEU A 198 7.94 -18.34 -9.30
N SER A 199 7.71 -18.86 -8.10
CA SER A 199 6.38 -18.98 -7.50
C SER A 199 6.21 -18.02 -6.33
N PRO A 200 5.10 -17.25 -6.24
CA PRO A 200 4.84 -16.33 -5.12
C PRO A 200 4.44 -17.04 -3.80
N VAL A 201 4.43 -18.38 -3.77
CA VAL A 201 4.03 -19.18 -2.60
C VAL A 201 5.12 -19.18 -1.54
N THR A 202 4.94 -18.40 -0.47
CA THR A 202 5.88 -18.30 0.66
C THR A 202 5.51 -19.18 1.86
N ASP A 203 4.23 -19.51 2.04
CA ASP A 203 3.71 -20.42 3.08
C ASP A 203 2.66 -21.37 2.51
N PHE A 204 3.03 -22.66 2.39
CA PHE A 204 2.15 -23.70 1.87
C PHE A 204 0.86 -23.89 2.70
N ARG A 205 0.83 -23.50 3.98
CA ARG A 205 -0.34 -23.67 4.88
C ARG A 205 -1.50 -22.74 4.54
N GLU A 206 -1.25 -21.66 3.79
CA GLU A 206 -2.30 -20.84 3.18
C GLU A 206 -2.69 -21.30 1.77
N ALA A 207 -1.80 -22.01 1.08
CA ALA A 207 -2.05 -22.53 -0.27
C ALA A 207 -2.80 -23.88 -0.26
N CYS A 208 -2.67 -24.68 0.80
CA CYS A 208 -3.29 -26.00 0.92
C CYS A 208 -4.81 -25.96 1.18
N CYS A 209 -5.53 -26.92 0.59
CA CYS A 209 -6.95 -27.10 0.85
C CYS A 209 -7.17 -27.88 2.15
N ARG A 210 -7.46 -27.20 3.25
CA ARG A 210 -7.78 -27.84 4.55
C ARG A 210 -8.94 -28.83 4.48
N GLN A 211 -9.89 -28.63 3.56
CA GLN A 211 -10.97 -29.62 3.34
C GLN A 211 -10.44 -30.91 2.69
N TYR A 212 -9.36 -30.85 1.89
CA TYR A 212 -8.74 -32.04 1.29
C TYR A 212 -7.88 -32.79 2.32
N GLU A 213 -7.14 -32.05 3.15
CA GLU A 213 -6.37 -32.59 4.28
C GLU A 213 -7.25 -33.39 5.26
N MET A 214 -8.52 -33.00 5.42
CA MET A 214 -9.52 -33.71 6.22
C MET A 214 -10.32 -34.79 5.45
N GLY A 215 -10.13 -34.95 4.14
CA GLY A 215 -10.86 -35.90 3.29
C GLY A 215 -12.26 -35.46 2.83
N GLU A 216 -12.63 -34.20 3.04
CA GLU A 216 -13.98 -33.64 2.82
C GLU A 216 -14.12 -32.73 1.58
N CYS A 217 -13.09 -32.62 0.72
CA CYS A 217 -13.10 -31.65 -0.38
C CYS A 217 -14.00 -32.07 -1.56
N THR A 218 -15.26 -31.65 -1.53
CA THR A 218 -16.27 -31.91 -2.58
C THR A 218 -16.09 -31.10 -3.88
N ARG A 219 -14.99 -30.36 -4.06
CA ARG A 219 -14.82 -29.40 -5.18
C ARG A 219 -14.24 -29.98 -6.47
N GLY A 220 -13.69 -31.20 -6.44
CA GLY A 220 -13.06 -31.83 -7.60
C GLY A 220 -12.03 -30.93 -8.31
N GLY A 221 -12.01 -30.96 -9.64
CA GLY A 221 -11.14 -30.11 -10.47
C GLY A 221 -11.39 -28.59 -10.34
N PHE A 222 -12.48 -28.17 -9.69
CA PHE A 222 -12.77 -26.75 -9.42
C PHE A 222 -12.14 -26.24 -8.12
N CYS A 223 -11.37 -27.04 -7.38
CA CYS A 223 -10.61 -26.53 -6.24
C CYS A 223 -9.45 -25.64 -6.71
N ASN A 224 -9.29 -24.48 -6.07
CA ASN A 224 -8.25 -23.47 -6.39
C ASN A 224 -7.15 -23.45 -5.30
N PHE A 225 -7.04 -24.52 -4.51
CA PHE A 225 -6.10 -24.68 -3.41
C PHE A 225 -5.41 -26.03 -3.58
N MET A 226 -4.16 -26.13 -3.15
CA MET A 226 -3.32 -27.32 -3.34
C MET A 226 -3.91 -28.53 -2.61
N HIS A 227 -4.06 -29.63 -3.33
CA HIS A 227 -4.36 -30.96 -2.82
C HIS A 227 -3.05 -31.73 -2.80
N LEU A 228 -2.35 -31.79 -1.67
CA LEU A 228 -1.00 -32.36 -1.64
C LEU A 228 -1.01 -33.89 -1.55
N LYS A 229 -0.16 -34.56 -2.35
CA LYS A 229 0.06 -36.01 -2.25
C LYS A 229 1.14 -36.31 -1.20
N PRO A 230 0.85 -37.05 -0.12
CA PRO A 230 1.83 -37.36 0.91
C PRO A 230 2.80 -38.45 0.47
N ILE A 231 4.11 -38.20 0.62
CA ILE A 231 5.14 -39.24 0.51
C ILE A 231 5.09 -40.20 1.70
N SER A 232 5.68 -41.39 1.57
CA SER A 232 5.73 -42.36 2.67
C SER A 232 6.46 -41.83 3.91
N ARG A 233 6.15 -42.46 5.05
CA ARG A 233 6.82 -42.20 6.33
C ARG A 233 8.27 -42.73 6.38
N GLU A 234 8.71 -43.46 5.35
CA GLU A 234 10.08 -43.96 5.18
C GLU A 234 10.90 -42.90 4.44
N LEU A 235 10.51 -42.55 3.21
CA LEU A 235 11.16 -41.54 2.37
C LEU A 235 11.24 -40.17 3.06
N ARG A 236 10.19 -39.76 3.78
CA ARG A 236 10.22 -38.51 4.56
C ARG A 236 11.28 -38.49 5.68
N ARG A 237 11.76 -39.65 6.15
CA ARG A 237 12.89 -39.77 7.08
C ARG A 237 14.24 -39.92 6.39
N GLU A 238 14.26 -40.46 5.17
CA GLU A 238 15.47 -40.52 4.34
C GLU A 238 15.92 -39.09 4.02
N LEU A 239 15.14 -38.37 3.21
CA LEU A 239 15.45 -37.05 2.69
C LEU A 239 15.63 -36.02 3.81
N TYR A 240 14.55 -35.68 4.52
CA TYR A 240 14.57 -34.64 5.56
C TYR A 240 15.24 -35.09 6.87
N GLY A 241 15.50 -36.38 7.08
CA GLY A 241 16.14 -36.89 8.30
C GLY A 241 17.66 -36.87 8.27
N ARG A 242 18.31 -36.95 7.09
CA ARG A 242 19.76 -36.73 6.92
C ARG A 242 20.20 -35.39 7.55
N ARG A 243 19.38 -34.34 7.38
CA ARG A 243 19.51 -32.99 7.98
C ARG A 243 19.75 -33.00 9.50
N ARG A 244 19.11 -33.93 10.24
CA ARG A 244 19.24 -34.05 11.72
C ARG A 244 20.58 -34.63 12.20
N LYS A 245 21.40 -35.24 11.34
CA LYS A 245 22.78 -35.64 11.67
C LYS A 245 23.78 -34.51 11.42
N ARG A 246 23.69 -33.80 10.29
CA ARG A 246 24.64 -32.73 9.88
C ARG A 246 24.71 -31.56 10.87
N HIS A 247 23.58 -31.05 11.35
CA HIS A 247 23.59 -29.99 12.39
C HIS A 247 24.09 -30.47 13.77
N ARG A 248 24.01 -31.78 14.06
CA ARG A 248 24.40 -32.35 15.36
C ARG A 248 25.91 -32.65 15.48
N SER A 249 26.66 -32.60 14.38
CA SER A 249 28.13 -32.61 14.40
C SER A 249 28.70 -31.19 14.54
N GLN A 250 28.19 -30.20 13.79
CA GLN A 250 28.62 -28.79 13.93
C GLN A 250 28.32 -28.20 15.32
N SER A 251 27.15 -28.49 15.91
CA SER A 251 26.85 -28.03 17.28
C SER A 251 27.73 -28.69 18.36
N ARG A 252 28.41 -29.79 18.06
CA ARG A 252 29.28 -30.51 19.02
C ARG A 252 30.75 -30.11 18.98
N SER A 253 31.21 -29.39 17.96
CA SER A 253 32.62 -28.97 17.85
C SER A 253 32.93 -27.66 18.57
N ARG A 254 31.95 -26.77 18.77
CA ARG A 254 32.15 -25.48 19.47
C ARG A 254 31.96 -25.52 20.99
N GLU A 255 31.34 -26.57 21.54
CA GLU A 255 30.91 -26.61 22.95
C GLU A 255 31.59 -27.71 23.79
N ARG A 256 32.91 -27.92 23.59
CA ARG A 256 33.75 -28.77 24.46
C ARG A 256 35.11 -28.16 24.82
N ARG A 257 35.09 -26.87 25.19
CA ARG A 257 36.22 -26.21 25.90
C ARG A 257 35.80 -25.44 27.17
N SER A 258 34.85 -25.99 27.95
CA SER A 258 34.82 -25.72 29.40
C SER A 258 34.05 -26.78 30.19
N ARG A 259 34.64 -27.16 31.33
CA ARG A 259 34.08 -27.86 32.51
C ARG A 259 33.51 -29.28 32.30
N SER A 260 33.57 -30.03 33.39
CA SER A 260 33.42 -31.49 33.45
C SER A 260 32.50 -31.90 34.61
N ARG A 261 31.98 -33.14 34.55
CA ARG A 261 31.07 -33.78 35.54
C ARG A 261 29.64 -33.18 35.50
N GLU A 262 28.55 -33.93 35.71
CA GLU A 262 28.41 -35.32 36.19
C GLU A 262 27.11 -36.05 35.73
N ARG A 263 27.18 -37.40 35.63
CA ARG A 263 26.16 -38.48 35.82
C ARG A 263 24.69 -38.41 35.30
N GLY A 264 24.20 -39.59 34.86
CA GLY A 264 22.76 -39.96 34.72
C GLY A 264 22.23 -39.92 33.26
N ARG A 265 21.97 -41.00 32.50
CA ARG A 265 21.64 -42.44 32.70
C ARG A 265 20.18 -42.76 33.05
N LYS A 266 19.35 -43.01 32.03
CA LYS A 266 18.40 -44.16 31.96
C LYS A 266 17.72 -44.28 30.57
N ASP A 267 17.26 -45.49 30.29
CA ASP A 267 16.72 -45.98 29.01
C ASP A 267 15.19 -46.12 29.06
N HIS A 268 14.51 -46.22 27.89
CA HIS A 268 13.71 -47.42 27.57
C HIS A 268 13.15 -47.48 26.12
N GLU A 269 13.05 -48.70 25.60
CA GLU A 269 12.29 -49.05 24.37
C GLU A 269 10.81 -49.39 24.65
N ARG A 270 9.96 -49.31 23.61
CA ARG A 270 9.12 -50.42 23.03
C ARG A 270 8.36 -49.87 21.79
N ARG A 271 8.46 -50.45 20.57
CA ARG A 271 7.78 -51.67 20.02
C ARG A 271 6.24 -51.51 19.97
N ARG A 272 5.62 -51.45 18.77
CA ARG A 272 5.11 -52.56 17.91
C ARG A 272 3.93 -53.33 18.57
N SER A 273 2.86 -53.77 17.91
CA SER A 273 2.29 -53.58 16.55
C SER A 273 0.89 -54.28 16.49
N ARG A 274 0.15 -54.22 15.36
CA ARG A 274 -1.04 -55.06 15.00
C ARG A 274 -2.32 -54.83 15.84
N GLU A 275 -3.56 -55.15 15.41
CA GLU A 275 -4.08 -55.54 14.07
C GLU A 275 -5.56 -55.13 13.86
N ARG A 276 -6.13 -55.47 12.69
CA ARG A 276 -7.52 -55.18 12.26
C ARG A 276 -8.54 -56.19 12.81
N GLN A 277 -9.80 -55.78 12.93
CA GLN A 277 -10.96 -56.67 12.64
C GLN A 277 -12.17 -55.87 12.11
N ARG A 278 -13.13 -56.56 11.47
CA ARG A 278 -14.27 -55.98 10.72
C ARG A 278 -15.60 -56.52 11.23
N HIS A 279 -16.60 -55.66 11.40
CA HIS A 279 -18.04 -55.93 11.18
C HIS A 279 -18.78 -54.58 10.93
N GLY A 280 -19.91 -54.50 10.21
CA GLY A 280 -20.56 -55.52 9.40
C GLY A 280 -22.09 -55.57 9.45
N ARG A 281 -22.82 -54.49 9.08
CA ARG A 281 -24.28 -54.39 8.81
C ARG A 281 -24.64 -52.93 8.45
N SER A 282 -25.81 -52.58 7.92
CA SER A 282 -26.64 -53.14 6.82
C SER A 282 -27.81 -52.16 6.54
N VAL A 283 -27.95 -51.76 5.27
CA VAL A 283 -29.19 -51.33 4.54
C VAL A 283 -30.41 -50.85 5.34
N TYR A 284 -30.88 -49.63 5.03
CA TYR A 284 -32.29 -49.37 4.65
C TYR A 284 -32.39 -48.25 3.59
N ASN A 285 -33.51 -48.18 2.88
CA ASN A 285 -33.69 -47.42 1.63
C ASN A 285 -35.16 -46.96 1.49
N THR A 286 -35.42 -45.70 1.11
CA THR A 286 -36.63 -45.36 0.32
C THR A 286 -36.56 -43.99 -0.40
N ARG A 287 -36.68 -44.07 -1.74
CA ARG A 287 -37.55 -43.28 -2.65
C ARG A 287 -37.44 -41.74 -2.76
N SER A 288 -37.31 -41.31 -4.02
CA SER A 288 -37.79 -40.03 -4.59
C SER A 288 -39.19 -40.18 -5.22
N LEU A 289 -39.91 -39.05 -5.40
CA LEU A 289 -40.98 -38.71 -6.37
C LEU A 289 -41.21 -37.17 -6.24
N LEU A 290 -41.67 -36.35 -7.19
CA LEU A 290 -41.94 -36.47 -8.64
C LEU A 290 -41.94 -35.08 -9.33
N ASP A 291 -41.96 -35.06 -10.66
CA ASP A 291 -42.01 -33.87 -11.54
C ASP A 291 -43.38 -33.17 -11.64
N LYS A 292 -43.35 -31.85 -11.94
CA LYS A 292 -44.17 -31.08 -12.93
C LYS A 292 -43.80 -29.57 -12.81
N LYS A 293 -43.27 -28.84 -13.81
CA LYS A 293 -43.61 -28.55 -15.24
C LYS A 293 -44.55 -27.35 -15.45
N VAL A 294 -44.36 -26.67 -16.61
CA VAL A 294 -45.16 -25.60 -17.24
C VAL A 294 -44.97 -24.17 -16.67
N SER A 295 -44.92 -23.07 -17.44
CA SER A 295 -44.25 -22.75 -18.73
C SER A 295 -44.25 -21.21 -18.96
N HIS A 296 -43.60 -20.74 -20.04
CA HIS A 296 -43.48 -19.34 -20.49
C HIS A 296 -44.67 -18.38 -20.29
N ALA A 297 -44.33 -17.12 -20.03
CA ALA A 297 -44.98 -15.97 -20.66
C ALA A 297 -43.91 -14.92 -21.03
N ILE A 298 -43.78 -14.59 -22.32
CA ILE A 298 -43.05 -13.42 -22.83
C ILE A 298 -44.09 -12.42 -23.30
N ARG A 299 -43.93 -11.13 -22.99
CA ARG A 299 -44.70 -10.03 -23.60
C ARG A 299 -43.82 -8.80 -23.77
N ASP A 300 -44.04 -8.10 -24.87
CA ASP A 300 -43.17 -7.07 -25.40
C ASP A 300 -43.28 -5.71 -24.69
N HIS A 301 -42.26 -4.87 -24.90
CA HIS A 301 -42.28 -3.47 -24.52
C HIS A 301 -43.02 -2.60 -25.55
N GLN A 302 -43.70 -1.57 -25.07
CA GLN A 302 -43.84 -0.30 -25.80
C GLN A 302 -43.32 0.84 -24.91
N PRO A 303 -42.71 1.89 -25.49
CA PRO A 303 -42.04 2.94 -24.72
C PRO A 303 -43.02 4.00 -24.20
N GLY A 304 -43.00 4.23 -22.88
CA GLY A 304 -43.61 5.42 -22.28
C GLY A 304 -42.85 6.72 -22.63
N PRO A 305 -43.47 7.89 -22.47
CA PRO A 305 -42.87 9.17 -22.86
C PRO A 305 -41.64 9.51 -22.01
N ARG A 306 -40.62 10.08 -22.65
CA ARG A 306 -39.40 10.56 -21.97
C ARG A 306 -39.73 11.81 -21.13
N LEU A 307 -39.70 11.68 -19.81
CA LEU A 307 -39.54 12.83 -18.93
C LEU A 307 -38.13 13.44 -19.14
N PRO A 308 -37.96 14.78 -19.11
CA PRO A 308 -36.65 15.39 -19.28
C PRO A 308 -35.70 15.03 -18.13
N LEU A 309 -34.45 14.69 -18.47
CA LEU A 309 -33.34 14.65 -17.51
C LEU A 309 -32.91 16.08 -17.16
N CYS A 310 -33.71 16.76 -16.34
CA CYS A 310 -33.29 17.99 -15.70
C CYS A 310 -32.20 17.67 -14.67
N CYS A 311 -30.94 17.97 -14.99
CA CYS A 311 -29.85 17.93 -14.01
C CYS A 311 -30.19 18.86 -12.83
N PRO A 312 -30.13 18.38 -11.56
CA PRO A 312 -30.27 19.23 -10.38
C PRO A 312 -28.96 20.01 -10.14
N SER A 313 -28.63 20.91 -11.06
CA SER A 313 -27.34 21.62 -11.16
C SER A 313 -27.14 22.76 -10.16
N THR A 314 -27.92 22.79 -9.07
CA THR A 314 -27.92 23.88 -8.06
C THR A 314 -27.79 23.38 -6.61
N ALA A 315 -27.96 22.09 -6.34
CA ALA A 315 -28.11 21.57 -4.97
C ALA A 315 -26.79 21.26 -4.22
N TYR A 316 -25.66 21.21 -4.93
CA TYR A 316 -24.41 20.62 -4.40
C TYR A 316 -23.28 21.64 -4.11
N TRP A 317 -23.47 22.90 -4.49
CA TRP A 317 -22.42 23.92 -4.45
C TRP A 317 -22.36 24.61 -3.08
N PRO A 318 -21.19 25.14 -2.66
CA PRO A 318 -21.09 25.88 -1.40
C PRO A 318 -21.99 27.12 -1.45
N GLU A 319 -23.07 27.09 -0.67
CA GLU A 319 -23.88 28.28 -0.42
C GLU A 319 -23.10 29.24 0.50
N PRO A 320 -23.39 30.56 0.44
CA PRO A 320 -22.93 31.49 1.47
C PRO A 320 -23.29 30.99 2.87
N PRO A 321 -22.38 31.10 3.86
CA PRO A 321 -22.60 30.55 5.20
C PRO A 321 -23.82 31.20 5.88
N LYS A 322 -24.82 30.38 6.18
CA LYS A 322 -26.05 30.77 6.91
C LYS A 322 -25.82 30.88 8.43
N CYS A 323 -24.57 30.85 8.88
CA CYS A 323 -24.17 30.92 10.29
C CYS A 323 -24.19 32.37 10.78
N THR A 324 -24.94 32.64 11.86
CA THR A 324 -25.11 33.98 12.43
C THR A 324 -24.11 34.32 13.53
N TRP A 325 -23.06 33.51 13.73
CA TRP A 325 -21.97 33.82 14.67
C TRP A 325 -21.29 35.13 14.27
N ARG A 326 -20.99 35.95 15.28
CA ARG A 326 -20.20 37.18 15.19
C ARG A 326 -19.55 37.42 16.56
N LEU A 327 -18.39 38.05 16.58
CA LEU A 327 -17.67 38.32 17.83
C LEU A 327 -18.53 39.16 18.79
N GLY A 328 -18.58 38.76 20.06
CA GLY A 328 -19.35 39.45 21.12
C GLY A 328 -20.80 38.97 21.31
N VAL A 329 -21.30 38.04 20.51
CA VAL A 329 -22.57 37.32 20.79
C VAL A 329 -22.36 36.32 21.93
N SER A 330 -23.40 36.10 22.76
CA SER A 330 -23.30 35.16 23.88
C SER A 330 -23.20 33.71 23.37
N PRO A 331 -22.32 32.86 23.92
CA PRO A 331 -22.29 31.44 23.58
C PRO A 331 -23.63 30.72 23.79
N SER A 332 -24.48 31.23 24.70
CA SER A 332 -25.84 30.72 24.94
C SER A 332 -26.84 31.00 23.80
N GLU A 333 -26.51 31.89 22.85
CA GLU A 333 -27.29 32.13 21.62
C GLU A 333 -26.90 31.15 20.49
N SER A 334 -25.88 30.29 20.69
CA SER A 334 -25.46 29.31 19.70
C SER A 334 -26.52 28.21 19.51
N PRO A 335 -26.99 27.94 18.27
CA PRO A 335 -27.91 26.84 17.99
C PRO A 335 -27.20 25.48 17.89
N HIS A 336 -25.89 25.43 18.12
CA HIS A 336 -25.07 24.24 17.93
C HIS A 336 -24.87 23.46 19.23
N SER A 337 -24.68 22.14 19.13
CA SER A 337 -24.21 21.33 20.24
C SER A 337 -22.77 21.70 20.60
N HIS A 338 -22.51 22.00 21.87
CA HIS A 338 -21.20 22.27 22.44
C HIS A 338 -20.91 21.29 23.58
N PRO A 339 -20.41 20.07 23.30
CA PRO A 339 -20.12 19.08 24.34
C PRO A 339 -18.92 19.51 25.20
N GLU A 340 -19.02 19.32 26.51
CA GLU A 340 -17.94 19.64 27.46
C GLU A 340 -16.70 18.76 27.21
N ARG A 341 -15.50 19.37 27.26
CA ARG A 341 -14.22 18.64 27.10
C ARG A 341 -13.90 17.85 28.39
N VAL A 342 -14.25 16.57 28.38
CA VAL A 342 -13.95 15.61 29.47
C VAL A 342 -12.51 15.13 29.37
N LYS A 343 -11.79 15.04 30.51
CA LYS A 343 -10.43 14.48 30.55
C LYS A 343 -10.42 12.97 30.22
N PRO A 344 -9.41 12.47 29.49
CA PRO A 344 -9.40 11.10 29.01
C PRO A 344 -9.32 10.08 30.17
N PRO A 345 -10.06 8.96 30.09
CA PRO A 345 -10.05 7.94 31.14
C PRO A 345 -8.72 7.18 31.16
N LYS A 346 -8.28 6.75 32.36
CA LYS A 346 -7.05 5.94 32.54
C LYS A 346 -7.00 4.66 31.70
N ILE A 347 -8.16 4.15 31.30
CA ILE A 347 -8.31 3.05 30.34
C ILE A 347 -9.30 3.53 29.28
N HIS A 348 -8.82 3.69 28.05
CA HIS A 348 -9.62 4.10 26.91
C HIS A 348 -10.62 2.98 26.53
N PRO A 349 -11.95 3.24 26.49
CA PRO A 349 -12.94 2.22 26.13
C PRO A 349 -12.84 1.80 24.65
N ASN A 350 -12.33 2.68 23.80
CA ASN A 350 -11.90 2.40 22.43
C ASN A 350 -10.94 3.49 21.93
N ILE A 351 -10.27 3.24 20.80
CA ILE A 351 -9.22 4.11 20.24
C ILE A 351 -9.70 5.52 19.82
N LEU A 352 -11.00 5.74 19.60
CA LEU A 352 -11.53 7.07 19.27
C LEU A 352 -11.44 8.03 20.45
N THR A 353 -11.39 7.52 21.68
CA THR A 353 -11.17 8.32 22.90
C THR A 353 -9.70 8.73 23.10
N SER A 354 -8.82 8.40 22.13
CA SER A 354 -7.43 8.88 22.02
C SER A 354 -7.28 9.88 20.86
N ILE A 355 -8.37 10.58 20.50
CA ILE A 355 -8.40 11.71 19.57
C ILE A 355 -8.59 12.98 20.41
N GLY A 356 -7.74 13.98 20.22
CA GLY A 356 -7.65 15.17 21.09
C GLY A 356 -6.45 15.15 22.04
N ASP A 357 -6.38 16.16 22.91
CA ASP A 357 -5.32 16.38 23.91
C ASP A 357 -3.89 16.30 23.34
N THR A 358 -3.71 16.77 22.11
CA THR A 358 -2.45 16.65 21.36
C THR A 358 -1.35 17.54 21.96
N PRO A 359 -0.07 17.14 21.90
CA PRO A 359 1.00 17.91 22.53
C PRO A 359 1.26 19.24 21.81
N LEU A 360 1.62 20.24 22.61
CA LEU A 360 2.15 21.53 22.17
C LEU A 360 3.66 21.54 22.47
N VAL A 361 4.50 21.72 21.44
CA VAL A 361 5.96 21.51 21.52
C VAL A 361 6.70 22.79 21.12
N GLN A 362 7.73 23.18 21.88
CA GLN A 362 8.52 24.39 21.59
C GLN A 362 9.52 24.14 20.45
N ILE A 363 9.48 24.98 19.42
CA ILE A 363 10.35 24.94 18.24
C ILE A 363 11.63 25.71 18.54
N SER A 364 12.77 25.00 18.59
CA SER A 364 13.97 25.49 19.27
C SER A 364 15.13 25.85 18.34
N LYS A 365 15.34 25.11 17.24
CA LYS A 365 16.42 25.37 16.27
C LYS A 365 15.94 26.23 15.11
N ILE A 366 14.78 25.93 14.53
CA ILE A 366 14.17 26.68 13.42
C ILE A 366 13.91 28.13 13.85
N SER A 367 13.37 28.33 15.07
CA SER A 367 13.15 29.67 15.64
C SER A 367 14.45 30.51 15.66
N LYS A 368 15.56 29.90 16.11
CA LYS A 368 16.90 30.54 16.13
C LYS A 368 17.47 30.76 14.73
N ALA A 369 17.33 29.78 13.83
CA ALA A 369 17.83 29.86 12.46
C ALA A 369 17.16 30.99 11.65
N TYR A 370 15.88 31.27 11.90
CA TYR A 370 15.14 32.38 11.28
C TYR A 370 15.20 33.71 12.07
N GLY A 371 15.94 33.75 13.19
CA GLY A 371 16.16 34.95 14.00
C GLY A 371 14.93 35.44 14.77
N LEU A 372 13.99 34.54 15.10
CA LEU A 372 12.76 34.89 15.81
C LEU A 372 13.03 35.17 17.30
N LYS A 373 12.21 36.04 17.89
CA LYS A 373 12.32 36.46 19.29
C LYS A 373 11.21 35.93 20.19
N CYS A 374 10.07 35.57 19.60
CA CYS A 374 8.91 35.00 20.29
C CYS A 374 9.10 33.50 20.59
N ASP A 375 8.32 33.00 21.56
CA ASP A 375 8.10 31.57 21.72
C ASP A 375 7.35 31.03 20.50
N LEU A 376 8.02 30.20 19.69
CA LEU A 376 7.41 29.50 18.57
C LEU A 376 7.02 28.08 19.03
N LEU A 377 5.74 27.74 18.93
CA LEU A 377 5.14 26.52 19.47
C LEU A 377 4.41 25.76 18.35
N ALA A 378 4.48 24.44 18.35
CA ALA A 378 3.84 23.56 17.38
C ALA A 378 2.79 22.67 18.04
N LYS A 379 1.54 22.74 17.56
CA LYS A 379 0.43 21.88 17.98
C LYS A 379 0.42 20.64 17.09
N CYS A 380 0.88 19.52 17.65
CA CYS A 380 1.24 18.31 16.89
C CYS A 380 0.02 17.39 16.69
N GLU A 381 -0.88 17.78 15.78
CA GLU A 381 -2.11 17.04 15.45
C GLU A 381 -1.88 15.68 14.77
N PHE A 382 -0.64 15.39 14.38
CA PHE A 382 -0.23 14.10 13.86
C PHE A 382 -0.17 12.97 14.92
N PHE A 383 -0.32 13.28 16.21
CA PHE A 383 -0.45 12.30 17.30
C PHE A 383 -1.87 11.75 17.52
N ASN A 384 -2.90 12.28 16.85
CA ASN A 384 -4.24 11.70 16.91
C ASN A 384 -4.25 10.25 16.39
N ALA A 385 -5.22 9.43 16.81
CA ALA A 385 -5.26 7.99 16.55
C ALA A 385 -5.21 7.55 15.06
N GLY A 386 -5.78 8.31 14.13
CA GLY A 386 -5.71 8.10 12.68
C GLY A 386 -4.47 8.74 12.04
N GLY A 387 -3.70 9.52 12.80
CA GLY A 387 -2.49 10.22 12.41
C GLY A 387 -2.71 11.63 11.86
N SER A 388 -3.86 12.28 12.15
CA SER A 388 -4.17 13.62 11.61
C SER A 388 -5.16 14.47 12.42
N VAL A 389 -5.11 15.79 12.22
CA VAL A 389 -6.09 16.78 12.69
C VAL A 389 -7.55 16.45 12.27
N LYS A 390 -7.73 15.69 11.19
CA LYS A 390 -9.06 15.36 10.64
C LYS A 390 -9.75 14.23 11.40
N ASP A 391 -9.04 13.55 12.29
CA ASP A 391 -9.60 12.53 13.17
C ASP A 391 -10.65 13.16 14.11
N ARG A 392 -10.37 14.39 14.60
CA ARG A 392 -11.30 15.20 15.42
C ARG A 392 -12.63 15.45 14.71
N ILE A 393 -12.58 15.98 13.48
CA ILE A 393 -13.80 16.31 12.73
C ILE A 393 -14.55 15.04 12.34
N SER A 394 -13.84 13.95 12.07
CA SER A 394 -14.43 12.66 11.72
C SER A 394 -15.23 12.09 12.89
N LEU A 395 -14.66 12.10 14.10
CA LEU A 395 -15.37 11.70 15.31
C LEU A 395 -16.58 12.61 15.57
N ARG A 396 -16.39 13.93 15.54
CA ARG A 396 -17.44 14.90 15.85
C ARG A 396 -18.61 14.86 14.86
N MET A 397 -18.34 14.75 13.56
CA MET A 397 -19.39 14.59 12.54
C MET A 397 -20.18 13.29 12.73
N VAL A 398 -19.52 12.18 13.03
CA VAL A 398 -20.20 10.88 13.30
C VAL A 398 -21.04 10.94 14.56
N GLU A 399 -20.52 11.46 15.67
CA GLU A 399 -21.27 11.51 16.92
C GLU A 399 -22.48 12.44 16.88
N ASP A 400 -22.40 13.60 16.22
CA ASP A 400 -23.57 14.47 16.09
C ASP A 400 -24.58 13.90 15.08
N ALA A 401 -24.15 13.13 14.08
CA ALA A 401 -25.05 12.38 13.20
C ALA A 401 -25.75 11.21 13.94
N GLU A 402 -25.10 10.58 14.92
CA GLU A 402 -25.71 9.63 15.85
C GLU A 402 -26.68 10.31 16.82
N ARG A 403 -26.27 11.41 17.48
CA ARG A 403 -27.09 12.17 18.44
C ARG A 403 -28.36 12.74 17.81
N SER A 404 -28.29 13.18 16.54
CA SER A 404 -29.45 13.66 15.77
C SER A 404 -30.28 12.54 15.13
N GLY A 405 -29.88 11.27 15.29
CA GLY A 405 -30.58 10.11 14.72
C GLY A 405 -30.53 10.03 13.19
N ILE A 406 -29.67 10.83 12.53
CA ILE A 406 -29.41 10.75 11.09
C ILE A 406 -28.78 9.39 10.77
N LEU A 407 -27.64 9.11 11.41
CA LEU A 407 -26.85 7.89 11.24
C LEU A 407 -27.34 6.79 12.20
N LYS A 408 -27.56 5.58 11.68
CA LYS A 408 -28.14 4.44 12.43
C LYS A 408 -27.21 3.22 12.35
N PRO A 409 -27.22 2.31 13.35
CA PRO A 409 -26.30 1.17 13.39
C PRO A 409 -26.30 0.32 12.11
N GLY A 410 -25.16 0.25 11.43
CA GLY A 410 -24.99 -0.47 10.16
C GLY A 410 -25.23 0.35 8.89
N ASP A 411 -25.55 1.64 8.99
CA ASP A 411 -25.63 2.58 7.85
C ASP A 411 -24.26 2.73 7.14
N THR A 412 -24.29 3.35 5.95
CA THR A 412 -23.11 3.62 5.12
C THR A 412 -22.70 5.10 5.20
N ILE A 413 -21.46 5.37 5.59
CA ILE A 413 -20.82 6.69 5.46
C ILE A 413 -20.12 6.75 4.08
N ILE A 414 -20.38 7.81 3.33
CA ILE A 414 -19.74 8.09 2.03
C ILE A 414 -19.13 9.49 2.11
N GLU A 415 -17.82 9.67 1.90
CA GLU A 415 -17.21 11.01 2.01
C GLU A 415 -16.29 11.36 0.82
N PRO A 416 -16.49 12.53 0.17
CA PRO A 416 -15.55 13.09 -0.81
C PRO A 416 -14.37 13.75 -0.10
N THR A 417 -13.14 13.26 -0.29
CA THR A 417 -11.99 13.72 0.51
C THR A 417 -10.61 13.47 -0.10
N SER A 418 -9.66 14.35 0.22
CA SER A 418 -8.22 14.23 -0.06
C SER A 418 -7.45 13.28 0.90
N GLY A 419 -8.19 12.49 1.69
CA GLY A 419 -7.70 11.28 2.34
C GLY A 419 -7.77 11.29 3.87
N ASN A 420 -7.29 12.34 4.54
CA ASN A 420 -7.16 12.33 6.01
C ASN A 420 -8.52 12.27 6.74
N THR A 421 -9.52 13.03 6.27
CA THR A 421 -10.92 12.89 6.76
C THR A 421 -11.48 11.50 6.46
N GLY A 422 -11.08 10.91 5.33
CA GLY A 422 -11.45 9.52 5.01
C GLY A 422 -10.84 8.51 5.96
N ILE A 423 -9.59 8.70 6.39
CA ILE A 423 -8.91 7.83 7.36
C ILE A 423 -9.57 7.95 8.73
N GLY A 424 -9.86 9.17 9.20
CA GLY A 424 -10.59 9.39 10.45
C GLY A 424 -12.00 8.79 10.42
N LEU A 425 -12.75 8.95 9.32
CA LEU A 425 -14.08 8.36 9.16
C LEU A 425 -14.04 6.84 9.01
N ALA A 426 -13.05 6.28 8.31
CA ALA A 426 -12.85 4.83 8.22
C ALA A 426 -12.48 4.22 9.59
N LEU A 427 -11.67 4.91 10.40
CA LEU A 427 -11.36 4.52 11.78
C LEU A 427 -12.61 4.56 12.66
N ALA A 428 -13.39 5.64 12.60
CA ALA A 428 -14.65 5.75 13.33
C ALA A 428 -15.67 4.68 12.90
N ALA A 429 -15.80 4.43 11.60
CA ALA A 429 -16.67 3.40 11.03
C ALA A 429 -16.26 1.98 11.46
N ALA A 430 -14.96 1.65 11.42
CA ALA A 430 -14.44 0.35 11.84
C ALA A 430 -14.68 0.07 13.33
N VAL A 431 -14.65 1.11 14.19
CA VAL A 431 -14.92 0.99 15.63
C VAL A 431 -16.42 0.94 15.94
N LYS A 432 -17.24 1.75 15.26
CA LYS A 432 -18.69 1.88 15.53
C LYS A 432 -19.58 0.93 14.71
N GLY A 433 -19.03 0.25 13.70
CA GLY A 433 -19.74 -0.76 12.90
C GLY A 433 -20.47 -0.22 11.67
N TYR A 434 -20.04 0.91 11.12
CA TYR A 434 -20.58 1.47 9.87
C TYR A 434 -19.84 0.92 8.64
N ARG A 435 -20.53 0.87 7.48
CA ARG A 435 -19.85 0.72 6.19
C ARG A 435 -19.24 2.06 5.80
N CYS A 436 -18.02 2.08 5.27
CA CYS A 436 -17.34 3.31 4.85
C CYS A 436 -16.95 3.23 3.37
N ILE A 437 -17.26 4.28 2.61
CA ILE A 437 -16.88 4.45 1.20
C ILE A 437 -16.19 5.81 1.05
N ILE A 438 -14.92 5.79 0.64
CA ILE A 438 -14.13 7.01 0.44
C ILE A 438 -14.00 7.30 -1.05
N VAL A 439 -14.39 8.51 -1.46
CA VAL A 439 -14.26 8.98 -2.84
C VAL A 439 -13.12 10.00 -2.91
N MET A 440 -12.10 9.73 -3.71
CA MET A 440 -10.87 10.53 -3.74
C MET A 440 -10.26 10.71 -5.14
N PRO A 441 -9.59 11.84 -5.42
CA PRO A 441 -8.82 12.02 -6.65
C PRO A 441 -7.66 11.01 -6.78
N GLU A 442 -7.30 10.68 -8.01
CA GLU A 442 -6.18 9.78 -8.32
C GLU A 442 -4.82 10.26 -7.77
N LYS A 443 -4.55 11.57 -7.68
CA LYS A 443 -3.26 12.10 -7.20
C LYS A 443 -2.94 11.82 -5.73
N MET A 444 -3.88 11.32 -4.95
CA MET A 444 -3.66 11.02 -3.53
C MET A 444 -2.72 9.81 -3.36
N SER A 445 -1.85 9.89 -2.35
CA SER A 445 -0.78 8.90 -2.12
C SER A 445 -1.29 7.47 -1.91
N MET A 446 -0.45 6.47 -2.22
CA MET A 446 -0.85 5.06 -2.13
C MET A 446 -0.94 4.61 -0.67
N GLU A 447 -0.09 5.19 0.19
CA GLU A 447 -0.06 4.99 1.63
C GLU A 447 -1.41 5.29 2.29
N LYS A 448 -2.09 6.37 1.85
CA LYS A 448 -3.47 6.67 2.28
C LYS A 448 -4.46 5.58 1.87
N VAL A 449 -4.34 5.08 0.63
CA VAL A 449 -5.22 4.06 0.06
C VAL A 449 -5.01 2.70 0.75
N ASP A 450 -3.78 2.36 1.12
CA ASP A 450 -3.48 1.12 1.82
C ASP A 450 -3.95 1.17 3.30
N VAL A 451 -3.80 2.31 3.98
CA VAL A 451 -4.38 2.54 5.32
C VAL A 451 -5.91 2.42 5.28
N LEU A 452 -6.58 3.06 4.32
CA LEU A 452 -8.04 2.96 4.16
C LEU A 452 -8.51 1.53 3.90
N ARG A 453 -7.80 0.78 3.04
CA ARG A 453 -8.11 -0.62 2.75
C ARG A 453 -7.88 -1.52 3.96
N ALA A 454 -6.89 -1.22 4.81
CA ALA A 454 -6.63 -1.93 6.06
C ALA A 454 -7.71 -1.65 7.13
N LEU A 455 -8.24 -0.41 7.19
CA LEU A 455 -9.40 -0.04 8.00
C LEU A 455 -10.72 -0.61 7.47
N GLY A 456 -10.72 -1.22 6.29
CA GLY A 456 -11.90 -1.88 5.70
C GLY A 456 -12.83 -0.95 4.92
N ALA A 457 -12.39 0.27 4.60
CA ALA A 457 -13.14 1.16 3.73
C ALA A 457 -13.11 0.69 2.26
N GLU A 458 -14.23 0.86 1.57
CA GLU A 458 -14.30 0.78 0.10
C GLU A 458 -13.77 2.10 -0.48
N ILE A 459 -13.06 2.04 -1.61
CA ILE A 459 -12.35 3.21 -2.17
C ILE A 459 -12.76 3.37 -3.63
N VAL A 460 -13.25 4.55 -3.98
CA VAL A 460 -13.59 4.96 -5.34
C VAL A 460 -12.62 6.08 -5.75
N ARG A 461 -11.87 5.88 -6.83
CA ARG A 461 -11.01 6.94 -7.39
C ARG A 461 -11.76 7.75 -8.44
N THR A 462 -11.39 9.03 -8.57
CA THR A 462 -11.88 9.94 -9.62
C THR A 462 -10.73 10.65 -10.33
N PRO A 463 -10.91 11.09 -11.59
CA PRO A 463 -9.89 11.85 -12.31
C PRO A 463 -9.40 13.07 -11.52
N THR A 464 -8.09 13.31 -11.52
CA THR A 464 -7.49 14.43 -10.77
C THR A 464 -7.81 15.79 -11.37
N ASN A 465 -7.98 15.85 -12.68
CA ASN A 465 -8.27 17.05 -13.46
C ASN A 465 -9.78 17.36 -13.61
N ALA A 466 -10.65 16.57 -12.97
CA ALA A 466 -12.07 16.90 -12.90
C ALA A 466 -12.27 18.09 -11.95
N ARG A 467 -12.75 19.22 -12.51
CA ARG A 467 -13.22 20.39 -11.74
C ARG A 467 -14.22 19.96 -10.66
N PHE A 468 -14.33 20.69 -9.56
CA PHE A 468 -15.27 20.37 -8.49
C PHE A 468 -16.74 20.23 -8.97
N ASP A 469 -17.12 20.97 -10.01
CA ASP A 469 -18.47 21.03 -10.60
C ASP A 469 -18.79 19.93 -11.63
N SER A 470 -17.82 19.08 -12.00
CA SER A 470 -18.04 17.97 -12.95
C SER A 470 -18.75 16.77 -12.28
N PRO A 471 -19.63 16.03 -12.99
CA PRO A 471 -20.23 14.78 -12.49
C PRO A 471 -19.23 13.65 -12.18
N GLU A 472 -18.01 13.76 -12.70
CA GLU A 472 -16.88 12.88 -12.50
C GLU A 472 -15.99 13.32 -11.33
N SER A 473 -16.24 14.50 -10.74
CA SER A 473 -15.51 14.98 -9.57
C SER A 473 -15.78 14.08 -8.35
N HIS A 474 -14.83 14.04 -7.41
CA HIS A 474 -14.98 13.29 -6.16
C HIS A 474 -16.26 13.67 -5.38
N VAL A 475 -16.70 14.93 -5.47
CA VAL A 475 -17.97 15.40 -4.88
C VAL A 475 -19.17 14.86 -5.68
N GLY A 476 -19.17 15.01 -7.01
CA GLY A 476 -20.27 14.53 -7.87
C GLY A 476 -20.47 13.01 -7.78
N VAL A 477 -19.37 12.25 -7.77
CA VAL A 477 -19.38 10.79 -7.63
C VAL A 477 -19.86 10.36 -6.23
N ALA A 478 -19.46 11.05 -5.15
CA ALA A 478 -19.98 10.77 -3.81
C ALA A 478 -21.51 10.97 -3.75
N TRP A 479 -22.02 12.08 -4.29
CA TRP A 479 -23.48 12.34 -4.31
C TRP A 479 -24.24 11.34 -5.18
N ARG A 480 -23.68 10.88 -6.30
CA ARG A 480 -24.27 9.79 -7.09
C ARG A 480 -24.34 8.49 -6.29
N LEU A 481 -23.24 8.08 -5.65
CA LEU A 481 -23.20 6.87 -4.81
C LEU A 481 -24.18 6.94 -3.63
N LYS A 482 -24.36 8.12 -3.02
CA LYS A 482 -25.36 8.35 -1.97
C LYS A 482 -26.79 8.10 -2.47
N ASN A 483 -27.11 8.53 -3.68
CA ASN A 483 -28.44 8.34 -4.28
C ASN A 483 -28.68 6.88 -4.72
N GLU A 484 -27.62 6.12 -5.02
CA GLU A 484 -27.68 4.70 -5.42
C GLU A 484 -27.68 3.73 -4.22
N ILE A 485 -27.09 4.10 -3.08
CA ILE A 485 -26.90 3.22 -1.93
C ILE A 485 -27.92 3.56 -0.82
N PRO A 486 -28.86 2.65 -0.48
CA PRO A 486 -29.84 2.89 0.58
C PRO A 486 -29.15 2.96 1.96
N ASN A 487 -29.75 3.74 2.87
CA ASN A 487 -29.22 4.03 4.20
C ASN A 487 -27.77 4.55 4.16
N SER A 488 -27.48 5.45 3.23
CA SER A 488 -26.17 6.09 3.10
C SER A 488 -26.22 7.61 3.29
N HIS A 489 -25.15 8.14 3.88
CA HIS A 489 -25.03 9.52 4.29
C HIS A 489 -23.69 10.09 3.83
N ILE A 490 -23.70 11.32 3.32
CA ILE A 490 -22.49 12.13 3.21
C ILE A 490 -22.47 13.05 4.42
N LEU A 491 -21.33 13.11 5.13
CA LEU A 491 -21.19 13.95 6.32
C LEU A 491 -20.72 15.36 5.96
N ASP A 492 -20.07 15.51 4.81
CA ASP A 492 -19.77 16.78 4.12
C ASP A 492 -18.92 17.74 4.97
N GLN A 493 -17.63 17.42 5.04
CA GLN A 493 -16.61 18.28 5.66
C GLN A 493 -16.53 19.72 5.11
N TYR A 494 -17.16 20.05 3.97
CA TYR A 494 -17.13 21.39 3.36
C TYR A 494 -18.28 22.29 3.83
N ARG A 495 -19.40 21.68 4.25
CA ARG A 495 -20.63 22.39 4.67
C ARG A 495 -21.02 22.14 6.14
N ASN A 496 -20.57 21.05 6.74
CA ASN A 496 -21.00 20.63 8.07
C ASN A 496 -20.33 21.43 9.19
N SER A 497 -21.14 22.10 10.03
CA SER A 497 -20.70 22.88 11.19
C SER A 497 -19.80 22.09 12.15
N ASN A 498 -19.93 20.77 12.16
CA ASN A 498 -19.26 19.89 13.11
C ASN A 498 -17.75 19.75 12.78
N ASN A 499 -17.31 20.19 11.59
CA ASN A 499 -15.89 20.42 11.27
C ASN A 499 -15.30 21.59 12.08
N PRO A 500 -15.69 22.87 11.87
CA PRO A 500 -15.16 23.98 12.66
C PRO A 500 -15.51 23.88 14.16
N LEU A 501 -16.67 23.32 14.54
CA LEU A 501 -17.03 23.14 15.94
C LEU A 501 -16.10 22.18 16.69
N ALA A 502 -15.61 21.10 16.05
CA ALA A 502 -14.62 20.24 16.70
C ALA A 502 -13.36 21.03 17.10
N HIS A 503 -12.95 22.00 16.28
CA HIS A 503 -11.78 22.83 16.52
C HIS A 503 -12.03 23.99 17.48
N TYR A 504 -13.23 24.57 17.46
CA TYR A 504 -13.70 25.60 18.39
C TYR A 504 -13.87 25.06 19.82
N ASP A 505 -14.44 23.85 19.96
CA ASP A 505 -14.73 23.23 21.27
C ASP A 505 -13.53 22.49 21.88
N THR A 506 -12.64 21.90 21.06
CA THR A 506 -11.52 21.08 21.57
C THR A 506 -10.15 21.69 21.25
N THR A 507 -9.80 21.85 19.97
CA THR A 507 -8.43 22.26 19.60
C THR A 507 -8.05 23.65 20.15
N ALA A 508 -9.00 24.59 20.16
CA ALA A 508 -8.78 25.94 20.69
C ALA A 508 -8.70 25.98 22.23
N GLU A 509 -9.61 25.30 22.94
CA GLU A 509 -9.57 25.23 24.41
C GLU A 509 -8.34 24.44 24.91
N GLU A 510 -7.86 23.44 24.17
CA GLU A 510 -6.56 22.79 24.43
C GLU A 510 -5.40 23.78 24.28
N ILE A 511 -5.38 24.60 23.21
CA ILE A 511 -4.33 25.62 23.01
C ILE A 511 -4.41 26.68 24.12
N LEU A 512 -5.61 27.09 24.55
CA LEU A 512 -5.81 28.04 25.65
C LEU A 512 -5.32 27.47 26.99
N GLU A 513 -5.61 26.20 27.29
CA GLU A 513 -5.09 25.51 28.49
C GLU A 513 -3.56 25.39 28.44
N GLN A 514 -3.01 24.93 27.31
CA GLN A 514 -1.57 24.69 27.11
C GLN A 514 -0.73 25.99 27.04
N CYS A 515 -1.36 27.14 26.79
CA CYS A 515 -0.71 28.45 26.71
C CYS A 515 -1.07 29.40 27.88
N ASP A 516 -1.69 28.95 28.97
CA ASP A 516 -2.15 29.80 30.09
C ASP A 516 -3.07 30.97 29.65
N GLY A 517 -3.82 30.80 28.56
CA GLY A 517 -4.62 31.86 27.92
C GLY A 517 -3.81 32.95 27.18
N LYS A 518 -2.50 32.75 26.96
CA LYS A 518 -1.59 33.71 26.32
C LYS A 518 -1.17 33.24 24.93
N VAL A 519 -1.84 33.74 23.89
CA VAL A 519 -1.50 33.49 22.49
C VAL A 519 -1.54 34.81 21.73
N ASP A 520 -0.42 35.20 21.14
CA ASP A 520 -0.29 36.43 20.35
C ASP A 520 -0.53 36.18 18.86
N MET A 521 -0.15 35.00 18.37
CA MET A 521 -0.34 34.59 16.98
C MET A 521 -0.72 33.11 16.86
N LEU A 522 -1.61 32.78 15.92
CA LEU A 522 -1.90 31.42 15.47
C LEU A 522 -1.68 31.32 13.95
N VAL A 523 -0.96 30.29 13.49
CA VAL A 523 -0.69 30.03 12.07
C VAL A 523 -1.22 28.64 11.69
N ALA A 524 -2.04 28.57 10.64
CA ALA A 524 -2.65 27.32 10.19
C ALA A 524 -2.81 27.24 8.67
N GLY A 525 -2.58 26.04 8.11
CA GLY A 525 -2.84 25.75 6.70
C GLY A 525 -4.34 25.60 6.40
N ALA A 526 -4.83 26.29 5.37
CA ALA A 526 -6.24 26.25 4.99
C ALA A 526 -6.52 25.12 3.97
N GLY A 527 -7.32 24.13 4.37
CA GLY A 527 -7.96 23.16 3.48
C GLY A 527 -9.45 23.46 3.38
N THR A 528 -10.29 22.68 4.06
CA THR A 528 -11.72 22.99 4.24
C THR A 528 -12.00 24.27 5.03
N GLY A 529 -10.97 24.95 5.56
CA GLY A 529 -11.09 26.15 6.40
C GLY A 529 -11.47 25.89 7.86
N GLY A 530 -12.26 24.84 8.15
CA GLY A 530 -12.82 24.61 9.48
C GLY A 530 -11.81 24.59 10.65
N THR A 531 -10.57 24.13 10.44
CA THR A 531 -9.51 24.20 11.46
C THR A 531 -9.10 25.64 11.79
N ILE A 532 -8.82 26.48 10.79
CA ILE A 532 -8.44 27.88 11.05
C ILE A 532 -9.63 28.68 11.57
N SER A 533 -10.81 28.56 10.94
CA SER A 533 -12.01 29.31 11.35
C SER A 533 -12.53 28.90 12.73
N GLY A 534 -12.53 27.61 13.07
CA GLY A 534 -12.94 27.12 14.38
C GLY A 534 -12.02 27.63 15.50
N ILE A 535 -10.70 27.55 15.31
CA ILE A 535 -9.75 28.05 16.31
C ILE A 535 -9.79 29.59 16.39
N ALA A 536 -9.80 30.28 15.25
CA ALA A 536 -9.83 31.73 15.18
C ALA A 536 -11.05 32.34 15.89
N ARG A 537 -12.25 31.79 15.68
CA ARG A 537 -13.47 32.23 16.38
C ARG A 537 -13.30 32.14 17.90
N LYS A 538 -12.82 31.01 18.42
CA LYS A 538 -12.60 30.83 19.87
C LYS A 538 -11.47 31.69 20.42
N LEU A 539 -10.35 31.83 19.71
CA LEU A 539 -9.24 32.65 20.16
C LEU A 539 -9.57 34.16 20.10
N LYS A 540 -10.34 34.65 19.12
CA LYS A 540 -10.83 36.04 19.13
C LYS A 540 -11.79 36.33 20.28
N GLU A 541 -12.60 35.36 20.72
CA GLU A 541 -13.46 35.47 21.91
C GLU A 541 -12.68 35.54 23.23
N ARG A 542 -11.53 34.85 23.33
CA ARG A 542 -10.79 34.63 24.61
C ARG A 542 -9.50 35.45 24.72
N CYS A 543 -8.87 35.76 23.59
CA CYS A 543 -7.61 36.45 23.42
C CYS A 543 -7.77 37.50 22.29
N PRO A 544 -8.54 38.59 22.49
CA PRO A 544 -9.02 39.44 21.39
C PRO A 544 -7.93 40.09 20.51
N ASN A 545 -6.71 40.24 21.05
CA ASN A 545 -5.56 40.79 20.34
C ASN A 545 -4.77 39.75 19.52
N VAL A 546 -5.18 38.47 19.51
CA VAL A 546 -4.49 37.41 18.75
C VAL A 546 -4.53 37.69 17.25
N LYS A 547 -3.41 37.47 16.57
CA LYS A 547 -3.31 37.53 15.11
C LYS A 547 -3.43 36.14 14.50
N ILE A 548 -4.40 35.96 13.60
CA ILE A 548 -4.71 34.71 12.91
C ILE A 548 -4.11 34.77 11.51
N VAL A 549 -3.25 33.81 11.18
CA VAL A 549 -2.50 33.76 9.92
C VAL A 549 -2.86 32.50 9.14
N GLY A 550 -3.42 32.68 7.94
CA GLY A 550 -3.72 31.61 7.00
C GLY A 550 -2.54 31.31 6.08
N ALA A 551 -2.15 30.02 5.98
CA ALA A 551 -1.21 29.54 4.98
C ALA A 551 -1.97 28.81 3.86
N ASP A 552 -1.72 29.17 2.60
CA ASP A 552 -2.45 28.70 1.43
C ASP A 552 -1.48 28.44 0.26
N PRO A 553 -1.55 27.32 -0.47
CA PRO A 553 -0.57 27.03 -1.52
C PRO A 553 -0.75 27.95 -2.75
N GLU A 554 0.33 28.16 -3.48
CA GLU A 554 0.26 28.71 -4.84
C GLU A 554 -0.68 27.86 -5.72
N GLY A 555 -1.64 28.51 -6.39
CA GLY A 555 -2.68 27.86 -7.19
C GLY A 555 -3.98 27.54 -6.47
N SER A 556 -4.06 27.81 -5.17
CA SER A 556 -5.32 27.91 -4.43
C SER A 556 -5.90 29.32 -4.48
N ILE A 557 -7.22 29.46 -4.31
CA ILE A 557 -7.95 30.75 -4.26
C ILE A 557 -8.50 31.11 -2.87
N LEU A 558 -8.05 30.42 -1.80
CA LEU A 558 -8.63 30.63 -0.46
C LEU A 558 -8.21 31.96 0.17
N ALA A 559 -6.98 32.41 -0.11
CA ALA A 559 -6.38 33.60 0.51
C ALA A 559 -7.03 34.94 0.10
N GLU A 560 -6.92 35.94 0.99
CA GLU A 560 -7.33 37.32 0.75
C GLU A 560 -6.17 38.29 1.08
N PRO A 561 -6.01 39.42 0.35
CA PRO A 561 -6.80 39.85 -0.81
C PRO A 561 -6.53 39.01 -2.06
N GLU A 562 -7.47 39.04 -3.01
CA GLU A 562 -7.46 38.23 -4.24
C GLU A 562 -6.20 38.42 -5.12
N ASP A 563 -5.51 39.56 -4.98
CA ASP A 563 -4.21 39.79 -5.62
C ASP A 563 -3.14 38.74 -5.26
N LEU A 564 -3.24 38.11 -4.08
CA LEU A 564 -2.35 37.02 -3.65
C LEU A 564 -2.60 35.70 -4.41
N ASN A 565 -3.74 35.55 -5.09
CA ASN A 565 -4.10 34.33 -5.81
C ASN A 565 -3.67 34.36 -7.29
N LYS A 566 -3.09 35.47 -7.75
CA LYS A 566 -2.59 35.63 -9.13
C LYS A 566 -1.33 34.80 -9.35
N THR A 567 -1.46 33.67 -10.05
CA THR A 567 -0.34 32.80 -10.46
C THR A 567 -0.69 31.97 -11.69
N ASP A 568 0.33 31.61 -12.47
CA ASP A 568 0.18 30.70 -13.61
C ASP A 568 0.11 29.22 -13.17
N LYS A 569 0.46 28.92 -11.91
CA LYS A 569 0.40 27.57 -11.33
C LYS A 569 -1.02 27.25 -10.88
N THR A 570 -1.67 26.30 -11.53
CA THR A 570 -3.00 25.77 -11.10
C THR A 570 -2.92 24.38 -10.46
N GLN A 571 -1.72 23.81 -10.34
CA GLN A 571 -1.47 22.50 -9.75
C GLN A 571 -0.29 22.56 -8.79
N TYR A 572 -0.42 21.81 -7.69
CA TYR A 572 0.57 21.68 -6.62
C TYR A 572 0.57 20.25 -6.06
N GLU A 573 1.71 19.83 -5.55
CA GLU A 573 1.99 18.49 -5.01
C GLU A 573 1.60 18.36 -3.53
N VAL A 574 1.59 19.46 -2.76
CA VAL A 574 1.15 19.45 -1.35
C VAL A 574 -0.30 18.97 -1.23
N GLU A 575 -0.55 18.09 -0.26
CA GLU A 575 -1.85 17.46 -0.05
C GLU A 575 -2.52 17.94 1.24
N GLY A 576 -3.82 18.24 1.18
CA GLY A 576 -4.68 18.52 2.35
C GLY A 576 -4.98 19.99 2.62
N ILE A 577 -4.35 20.90 1.86
CA ILE A 577 -4.57 22.35 1.87
C ILE A 577 -4.82 22.85 0.43
N GLY A 578 -5.45 24.02 0.31
CA GLY A 578 -5.83 24.66 -0.94
C GLY A 578 -7.08 24.08 -1.62
N TYR A 579 -7.84 24.93 -2.31
CA TYR A 579 -8.99 24.56 -3.16
C TYR A 579 -9.24 25.58 -4.29
N ASP A 580 -9.98 25.14 -5.31
CA ASP A 580 -10.48 25.90 -6.46
C ASP A 580 -11.89 26.50 -6.22
N PHE A 581 -12.40 26.38 -4.99
CA PHE A 581 -13.65 26.98 -4.50
C PHE A 581 -13.51 27.36 -3.01
N ILE A 582 -14.38 28.24 -2.51
CA ILE A 582 -14.43 28.61 -1.09
C ILE A 582 -15.41 27.66 -0.34
N PRO A 583 -14.97 26.86 0.64
CA PRO A 583 -15.86 26.00 1.42
C PRO A 583 -16.79 26.80 2.33
N THR A 584 -18.05 26.38 2.49
CA THR A 584 -19.03 27.06 3.37
C THR A 584 -18.58 27.13 4.83
N VAL A 585 -17.72 26.22 5.30
CA VAL A 585 -17.14 26.25 6.67
C VAL A 585 -15.86 27.08 6.82
N LEU A 586 -15.37 27.72 5.75
CA LEU A 586 -14.28 28.69 5.81
C LEU A 586 -14.85 30.09 6.07
N ASP A 587 -14.78 30.51 7.33
CA ASP A 587 -14.91 31.91 7.70
C ASP A 587 -13.55 32.59 7.50
N ARG A 588 -13.44 33.45 6.47
CA ARG A 588 -12.24 34.26 6.21
C ARG A 588 -12.18 35.54 7.04
N SER A 589 -13.33 36.03 7.55
CA SER A 589 -13.42 37.31 8.28
C SER A 589 -12.69 37.31 9.63
N VAL A 590 -12.34 36.12 10.12
CA VAL A 590 -11.55 35.90 11.36
C VAL A 590 -10.06 35.66 11.10
N VAL A 591 -9.58 35.76 9.85
CA VAL A 591 -8.17 35.62 9.46
C VAL A 591 -7.59 37.00 9.18
N ASP A 592 -6.62 37.45 9.99
CA ASP A 592 -6.06 38.81 9.90
C ASP A 592 -5.03 38.97 8.76
N GLN A 593 -4.38 37.88 8.34
CA GLN A 593 -3.40 37.90 7.25
C GLN A 593 -3.27 36.53 6.56
N TRP A 594 -3.01 36.54 5.25
CA TRP A 594 -2.69 35.34 4.48
C TRP A 594 -1.24 35.36 3.96
N TYR A 595 -0.66 34.16 3.82
CA TYR A 595 0.61 33.92 3.15
C TYR A 595 0.45 32.82 2.10
N LYS A 596 1.00 33.06 0.91
CA LYS A 596 1.19 32.03 -0.12
C LYS A 596 2.52 31.30 0.11
N CYS A 597 2.54 29.99 -0.14
CA CYS A 597 3.73 29.15 -0.11
C CYS A 597 3.80 28.27 -1.36
N SER A 598 5.02 28.06 -1.86
CA SER A 598 5.30 27.11 -2.93
C SER A 598 5.44 25.67 -2.38
N ASP A 599 5.37 24.67 -3.26
CA ASP A 599 5.69 23.28 -2.91
C ASP A 599 7.14 23.12 -2.42
N GLU A 600 8.09 23.79 -3.07
CA GLU A 600 9.52 23.76 -2.72
C GLU A 600 9.75 24.23 -1.27
N GLU A 601 9.26 25.43 -0.93
CA GLU A 601 9.35 25.98 0.43
C GLU A 601 8.64 25.08 1.45
N THR A 602 7.46 24.57 1.08
CA THR A 602 6.66 23.65 1.88
C THR A 602 7.44 22.38 2.24
N PHE A 603 8.08 21.74 1.26
CA PHE A 603 8.77 20.47 1.47
C PHE A 603 10.15 20.64 2.11
N VAL A 604 10.89 21.70 1.77
CA VAL A 604 12.15 22.05 2.47
C VAL A 604 11.87 22.30 3.95
N MET A 605 10.85 23.09 4.29
CA MET A 605 10.46 23.33 5.69
C MET A 605 9.95 22.05 6.38
N SER A 606 9.21 21.19 5.67
CA SER A 606 8.78 19.88 6.21
C SER A 606 9.97 18.98 6.57
N ARG A 607 10.99 18.91 5.70
CA ARG A 607 12.22 18.16 5.99
C ARG A 607 13.05 18.81 7.09
N MET A 608 13.02 20.15 7.22
CA MET A 608 13.66 20.86 8.33
C MET A 608 12.99 20.56 9.68
N LEU A 609 11.65 20.52 9.76
CA LEU A 609 10.90 20.10 10.96
C LEU A 609 11.28 18.69 11.43
N ILE A 610 11.39 17.75 10.48
CA ILE A 610 11.83 16.36 10.75
C ILE A 610 13.28 16.34 11.24
N ARG A 611 14.19 16.98 10.50
CA ARG A 611 15.64 16.92 10.74
C ARG A 611 16.08 17.65 12.00
N GLU A 612 15.53 18.84 12.23
CA GLU A 612 16.05 19.77 13.23
C GLU A 612 15.27 19.71 14.55
N GLU A 613 13.94 19.56 14.52
CA GLU A 613 13.09 19.48 15.72
C GLU A 613 12.63 18.04 16.03
N GLY A 614 12.89 17.07 15.15
CA GLY A 614 12.46 15.67 15.32
C GLY A 614 10.97 15.41 15.04
N LEU A 615 10.26 16.38 14.45
CA LEU A 615 8.81 16.34 14.29
C LEU A 615 8.42 15.62 12.99
N LEU A 616 7.95 14.37 13.12
CA LEU A 616 7.61 13.46 12.02
C LEU A 616 6.28 13.81 11.30
N CYS A 617 6.18 15.05 10.84
CA CYS A 617 5.00 15.68 10.28
C CYS A 617 4.97 15.68 8.73
N GLY A 618 3.76 15.79 8.16
CA GLY A 618 3.48 15.79 6.72
C GLY A 618 3.52 17.18 6.08
N GLY A 619 3.46 17.22 4.74
CA GLY A 619 3.79 18.40 3.92
C GLY A 619 3.08 19.70 4.33
N SER A 620 1.78 19.65 4.61
CA SER A 620 1.00 20.84 5.03
C SER A 620 1.49 21.49 6.33
N SER A 621 2.25 20.76 7.15
CA SER A 621 2.92 21.25 8.36
C SER A 621 4.09 22.19 8.01
N GLY A 622 4.82 21.88 6.93
CA GLY A 622 5.87 22.75 6.40
C GLY A 622 5.31 24.03 5.80
N THR A 623 4.17 23.99 5.11
CA THR A 623 3.46 25.20 4.64
C THR A 623 3.10 26.13 5.81
N ALA A 624 2.49 25.57 6.86
CA ALA A 624 2.12 26.34 8.06
C ALA A 624 3.35 26.93 8.77
N MET A 625 4.44 26.16 8.88
CA MET A 625 5.68 26.65 9.50
C MET A 625 6.43 27.67 8.64
N ALA A 626 6.40 27.53 7.31
CA ALA A 626 7.01 28.49 6.37
C ALA A 626 6.30 29.85 6.41
N ALA A 627 4.98 29.87 6.52
CA ALA A 627 4.22 31.08 6.83
C ALA A 627 4.57 31.63 8.23
N ALA A 628 4.70 30.76 9.24
CA ALA A 628 5.01 31.18 10.61
C ALA A 628 6.37 31.85 10.75
N VAL A 629 7.44 31.32 10.16
CA VAL A 629 8.78 31.95 10.23
C VAL A 629 8.89 33.26 9.42
N LYS A 630 7.89 33.58 8.59
CA LYS A 630 7.73 34.90 7.96
C LYS A 630 6.93 35.84 8.87
N ALA A 631 5.74 35.42 9.31
CA ALA A 631 4.82 36.24 10.09
C ALA A 631 5.37 36.59 11.48
N ALA A 632 5.91 35.62 12.20
CA ALA A 632 6.37 35.76 13.58
C ALA A 632 7.58 36.72 13.76
N LYS A 633 8.17 37.23 12.66
CA LYS A 633 9.24 38.24 12.71
C LYS A 633 8.79 39.60 13.26
N GLU A 634 7.49 39.89 13.26
CA GLU A 634 6.93 41.09 13.89
C GLU A 634 6.79 40.96 15.42
N LEU A 635 6.82 39.73 15.95
CA LEU A 635 6.62 39.43 17.36
C LEU A 635 7.88 39.65 18.19
N LYS A 636 7.66 39.98 19.46
CA LYS A 636 8.70 40.33 20.43
C LYS A 636 8.97 39.17 21.40
N GLU A 637 10.03 39.33 22.18
CA GLU A 637 10.35 38.44 23.30
C GLU A 637 9.19 38.40 24.30
N GLY A 638 8.88 37.20 24.81
CA GLY A 638 7.73 36.94 25.69
C GLY A 638 6.37 36.80 25.00
N GLN A 639 6.25 37.04 23.69
CA GLN A 639 5.05 36.73 22.91
C GLN A 639 5.06 35.28 22.41
N ARG A 640 3.88 34.69 22.17
CA ARG A 640 3.69 33.28 21.77
C ARG A 640 3.02 33.14 20.40
N CYS A 641 3.67 32.41 19.49
CA CYS A 641 3.16 32.02 18.18
C CYS A 641 2.90 30.50 18.13
N VAL A 642 1.66 30.08 17.83
CA VAL A 642 1.25 28.68 17.77
C VAL A 642 0.99 28.24 16.33
N VAL A 643 1.68 27.20 15.86
CA VAL A 643 1.57 26.65 14.50
C VAL A 643 0.88 25.28 14.54
N ILE A 644 -0.14 25.08 13.71
CA ILE A 644 -0.81 23.76 13.59
C ILE A 644 -0.04 22.87 12.62
N LEU A 645 0.43 21.69 13.07
CA LEU A 645 1.10 20.69 12.24
C LEU A 645 0.13 19.52 11.91
N PRO A 646 -0.53 19.49 10.74
CA PRO A 646 -1.80 18.77 10.59
C PRO A 646 -1.77 17.23 10.55
N ASP A 647 -0.72 16.60 10.02
CA ASP A 647 -0.65 15.14 9.84
C ASP A 647 0.79 14.59 9.80
N SER A 648 0.95 13.27 9.70
CA SER A 648 2.23 12.55 9.86
C SER A 648 2.91 12.20 8.52
N ILE A 649 4.23 11.95 8.57
CA ILE A 649 5.02 11.47 7.41
C ILE A 649 4.49 10.17 6.77
N ARG A 650 3.67 9.37 7.50
CA ARG A 650 3.11 8.11 7.02
C ARG A 650 2.44 8.23 5.65
N ASN A 651 1.79 9.36 5.41
CA ASN A 651 1.05 9.63 4.19
C ASN A 651 1.94 9.98 2.98
N TYR A 652 3.26 10.13 3.17
CA TYR A 652 4.20 10.76 2.24
C TYR A 652 5.55 10.03 2.10
N MET A 653 5.60 8.76 2.49
CA MET A 653 6.84 7.95 2.53
C MET A 653 7.50 7.85 1.16
N SER A 654 6.72 7.75 0.08
CA SER A 654 7.22 7.74 -1.31
C SER A 654 7.19 9.12 -1.99
N ARG A 655 7.04 10.21 -1.22
CA ARG A 655 6.97 11.60 -1.73
C ARG A 655 8.11 12.44 -1.14
N PHE A 656 7.82 13.60 -0.55
CA PHE A 656 8.85 14.55 -0.09
C PHE A 656 9.87 14.01 0.91
N LEU A 657 9.57 12.88 1.57
CA LEU A 657 10.54 12.19 2.43
C LEU A 657 11.69 11.55 1.61
N SER A 658 11.39 11.10 0.39
CA SER A 658 12.34 10.54 -0.58
C SER A 658 13.10 11.62 -1.33
N ASP A 659 14.43 11.60 -1.22
CA ASP A 659 15.32 12.48 -1.99
C ASP A 659 15.12 12.34 -3.51
N ASN A 660 14.94 11.12 -4.02
CA ASN A 660 14.77 10.90 -5.46
C ASN A 660 13.44 11.48 -6.00
N TRP A 661 12.38 11.51 -5.19
CA TRP A 661 11.16 12.24 -5.54
C TRP A 661 11.38 13.76 -5.52
N MET A 662 12.08 14.28 -4.50
CA MET A 662 12.43 15.70 -4.41
C MET A 662 13.26 16.16 -5.62
N PHE A 663 14.24 15.36 -6.06
CA PHE A 663 15.00 15.62 -7.29
C PHE A 663 14.15 15.53 -8.55
N GLN A 664 13.28 14.52 -8.67
CA GLN A 664 12.39 14.38 -9.82
C GLN A 664 11.43 15.58 -9.97
N LYS A 665 11.05 16.22 -8.86
CA LYS A 665 10.21 17.43 -8.85
C LYS A 665 10.99 18.75 -8.90
N GLY A 666 12.32 18.72 -8.77
CA GLY A 666 13.15 19.92 -8.72
C GLY A 666 13.10 20.70 -7.41
N PHE A 667 12.59 20.12 -6.32
CA PHE A 667 12.47 20.76 -5.00
C PHE A 667 13.73 20.63 -4.12
N LEU A 668 14.83 20.14 -4.70
CA LEU A 668 16.12 19.96 -4.04
C LEU A 668 17.21 19.96 -5.12
N SER A 669 18.31 20.68 -4.92
CA SER A 669 19.44 20.71 -5.87
C SER A 669 20.50 19.65 -5.52
N GLU A 670 21.40 19.36 -6.47
CA GLU A 670 22.54 18.49 -6.15
C GLU A 670 23.53 19.12 -5.15
N GLU A 671 23.45 20.42 -4.90
CA GLU A 671 24.36 21.15 -4.00
C GLU A 671 23.93 21.04 -2.53
N ASP A 672 22.63 20.88 -2.26
CA ASP A 672 22.03 20.80 -0.91
C ASP A 672 22.37 19.52 -0.13
N ILE A 673 22.97 18.51 -0.80
CA ILE A 673 23.18 17.18 -0.23
C ILE A 673 24.41 17.15 0.69
N MET A 674 24.16 17.05 2.00
CA MET A 674 25.18 16.78 3.03
C MET A 674 25.62 15.30 3.08
N VAL A 675 25.94 14.71 1.92
CA VAL A 675 26.60 13.41 1.80
C VAL A 675 28.00 13.65 1.25
N SER A 676 28.99 12.89 1.76
CA SER A 676 30.33 12.86 1.18
C SER A 676 30.26 12.35 -0.26
N LYS A 677 30.26 13.26 -1.23
CA LYS A 677 30.19 12.93 -2.66
C LYS A 677 31.45 12.13 -3.04
N PRO A 678 31.33 10.89 -3.56
CA PRO A 678 32.45 10.13 -4.06
C PRO A 678 33.26 10.90 -5.12
N TRP A 679 34.56 10.58 -5.26
CA TRP A 679 35.48 11.24 -6.20
C TRP A 679 34.98 11.29 -7.65
N TRP A 680 34.17 10.31 -8.06
CA TRP A 680 33.60 10.19 -9.41
C TRP A 680 32.30 11.01 -9.61
N TRP A 681 31.66 11.50 -8.54
CA TRP A 681 30.30 12.08 -8.61
C TRP A 681 30.18 13.21 -9.62
N ASN A 682 31.14 14.14 -9.59
CA ASN A 682 31.16 15.33 -10.45
C ASN A 682 31.77 15.09 -11.84
N GLN A 683 32.21 13.87 -12.17
CA GLN A 683 32.77 13.56 -13.48
C GLN A 683 31.65 13.46 -14.52
N LYS A 684 31.94 13.80 -15.79
CA LYS A 684 30.93 13.83 -16.86
C LYS A 684 30.67 12.44 -17.45
N LEU A 685 29.46 12.20 -17.95
CA LEU A 685 29.12 10.96 -18.66
C LEU A 685 30.02 10.68 -19.86
N GLN A 686 30.58 11.71 -20.51
CA GLN A 686 31.59 11.58 -21.56
C GLN A 686 32.85 10.77 -21.13
N GLY A 687 33.12 10.64 -19.83
CA GLY A 687 34.21 9.78 -19.31
C GLY A 687 33.90 8.27 -19.36
N LEU A 688 32.64 7.88 -19.54
CA LEU A 688 32.26 6.47 -19.71
C LEU A 688 32.66 5.99 -21.10
N ASN A 689 33.31 4.83 -21.18
CA ASN A 689 33.66 4.18 -22.45
C ASN A 689 32.43 3.50 -23.08
N MET A 690 31.47 4.31 -23.52
CA MET A 690 30.19 3.87 -24.09
C MET A 690 30.39 3.18 -25.44
N SER A 691 29.77 2.02 -25.62
CA SER A 691 29.71 1.34 -26.91
C SER A 691 28.68 1.99 -27.84
N ALA A 692 28.93 1.94 -29.15
CA ALA A 692 28.03 2.50 -30.15
C ALA A 692 26.61 1.90 -30.04
N PRO A 693 25.55 2.73 -30.00
CA PRO A 693 24.22 2.26 -29.65
C PRO A 693 23.55 1.47 -30.79
N LEU A 694 23.12 0.26 -30.49
CA LEU A 694 22.25 -0.54 -31.35
C LEU A 694 20.83 0.03 -31.34
N THR A 695 20.43 0.73 -32.40
CA THR A 695 19.07 1.26 -32.59
C THR A 695 18.29 0.45 -33.63
N VAL A 696 16.95 0.53 -33.59
CA VAL A 696 16.07 -0.11 -34.58
C VAL A 696 14.94 0.81 -35.04
N LEU A 697 14.54 0.70 -36.33
CA LEU A 697 13.40 1.45 -36.86
C LEU A 697 12.06 0.92 -36.30
N PRO A 698 11.04 1.77 -36.08
CA PRO A 698 9.74 1.36 -35.55
C PRO A 698 8.99 0.33 -36.42
N THR A 699 9.34 0.26 -37.71
CA THR A 699 8.80 -0.65 -38.71
C THR A 699 9.41 -2.06 -38.68
N VAL A 700 10.50 -2.28 -37.93
CA VAL A 700 11.14 -3.61 -37.82
C VAL A 700 10.22 -4.56 -37.07
N THR A 701 10.01 -5.76 -37.62
CA THR A 701 9.18 -6.80 -37.00
C THR A 701 9.83 -7.36 -35.72
N CYS A 702 9.03 -7.63 -34.68
CA CYS A 702 9.49 -8.19 -33.40
C CYS A 702 10.43 -9.40 -33.56
N GLN A 703 10.15 -10.32 -34.48
CA GLN A 703 11.01 -11.48 -34.78
C GLN A 703 12.42 -11.10 -35.26
N LYS A 704 12.54 -10.05 -36.08
CA LYS A 704 13.85 -9.54 -36.55
C LYS A 704 14.58 -8.87 -35.39
N THR A 705 13.91 -8.04 -34.61
CA THR A 705 14.52 -7.35 -33.45
C THR A 705 15.00 -8.34 -32.39
N ILE A 706 14.22 -9.38 -32.08
CA ILE A 706 14.61 -10.46 -31.16
C ILE A 706 15.89 -11.19 -31.64
N ARG A 707 16.07 -11.39 -32.96
CA ARG A 707 17.31 -11.94 -33.52
C ARG A 707 18.45 -10.94 -33.38
N ILE A 708 18.29 -9.72 -33.87
CA ILE A 708 19.31 -8.65 -33.84
C ILE A 708 19.84 -8.43 -32.41
N LEU A 709 18.97 -8.39 -31.41
CA LEU A 709 19.35 -8.28 -30.00
C LEU A 709 20.20 -9.47 -29.53
N LYS A 710 19.76 -10.72 -29.78
CA LYS A 710 20.51 -11.94 -29.42
C LYS A 710 21.85 -12.06 -30.16
N ASP A 711 21.85 -11.85 -31.47
CA ASP A 711 23.01 -11.96 -32.35
C ASP A 711 24.09 -10.90 -32.05
N LYS A 712 23.71 -9.81 -31.36
CA LYS A 712 24.60 -8.74 -30.90
C LYS A 712 24.85 -8.72 -29.40
N ALA A 713 24.26 -9.64 -28.63
CA ALA A 713 24.31 -9.70 -27.16
C ALA A 713 23.85 -8.41 -26.45
N PHE A 714 22.77 -7.80 -26.93
CA PHE A 714 22.06 -6.70 -26.25
C PHE A 714 20.71 -7.18 -25.73
N ASP A 715 20.37 -6.88 -24.47
CA ASP A 715 19.01 -7.13 -23.95
C ASP A 715 18.00 -6.06 -24.34
N GLN A 716 18.44 -4.93 -24.90
CA GLN A 716 17.58 -3.79 -25.23
C GLN A 716 18.17 -2.89 -26.33
N ALA A 717 17.27 -2.23 -27.08
CA ALA A 717 17.61 -1.26 -28.11
C ALA A 717 16.63 -0.07 -28.09
N PRO A 718 17.09 1.17 -28.34
CA PRO A 718 16.19 2.30 -28.61
C PRO A 718 15.51 2.14 -29.96
N VAL A 719 14.22 2.47 -30.01
CA VAL A 719 13.46 2.57 -31.25
C VAL A 719 13.50 4.03 -31.71
N VAL A 720 14.13 4.24 -32.86
CA VAL A 720 14.39 5.56 -33.45
C VAL A 720 13.82 5.55 -34.86
N ASP A 721 13.11 6.59 -35.28
CA ASP A 721 12.58 6.67 -36.65
C ASP A 721 13.58 7.25 -37.66
N GLU A 722 13.17 7.34 -38.93
CA GLU A 722 13.99 7.83 -40.04
C GLU A 722 14.32 9.34 -39.89
N SER A 723 13.50 10.10 -39.16
CA SER A 723 13.80 11.49 -38.78
C SER A 723 14.81 11.60 -37.64
N GLY A 724 15.10 10.50 -36.94
CA GLY A 724 15.95 10.45 -35.75
C GLY A 724 15.19 10.64 -34.43
N LEU A 725 13.86 10.69 -34.45
CA LEU A 725 13.07 10.84 -33.22
C LEU A 725 13.07 9.54 -32.42
N ILE A 726 13.37 9.64 -31.12
CA ILE A 726 13.37 8.52 -30.19
C ILE A 726 11.93 8.24 -29.75
N LEU A 727 11.34 7.18 -30.28
CA LEU A 727 9.94 6.81 -30.04
C LEU A 727 9.74 5.96 -28.77
N GLY A 728 10.80 5.31 -28.29
CA GLY A 728 10.77 4.46 -27.11
C GLY A 728 11.97 3.53 -27.04
N MET A 729 11.92 2.59 -26.09
CA MET A 729 12.85 1.46 -25.98
C MET A 729 12.13 0.15 -26.29
N VAL A 730 12.86 -0.87 -26.71
CA VAL A 730 12.39 -2.26 -26.69
C VAL A 730 13.39 -3.15 -25.97
N THR A 731 12.89 -4.00 -25.08
CA THR A 731 13.68 -5.00 -24.36
C THR A 731 13.33 -6.40 -24.87
N LEU A 732 14.33 -7.28 -24.89
CA LEU A 732 14.19 -8.68 -25.29
C LEU A 732 13.12 -9.38 -24.44
N GLY A 733 13.10 -9.11 -23.12
CA GLY A 733 12.09 -9.62 -22.19
C GLY A 733 10.66 -9.17 -22.51
N ASN A 734 10.42 -7.86 -22.75
CA ASN A 734 9.07 -7.35 -23.04
C ASN A 734 8.56 -7.88 -24.40
N MET A 735 9.43 -7.93 -25.42
CA MET A 735 9.08 -8.49 -26.73
C MET A 735 8.77 -9.99 -26.66
N LEU A 736 9.61 -10.79 -26.00
CA LEU A 736 9.35 -12.22 -25.83
C LEU A 736 8.07 -12.46 -25.03
N SER A 737 7.89 -11.77 -23.89
CA SER A 737 6.68 -11.87 -23.07
C SER A 737 5.40 -11.53 -23.85
N SER A 738 5.43 -10.45 -24.65
CA SER A 738 4.26 -10.00 -25.42
C SER A 738 3.94 -10.90 -26.61
N VAL A 739 4.94 -11.52 -27.24
CA VAL A 739 4.73 -12.52 -28.31
C VAL A 739 4.26 -13.85 -27.74
N LEU A 740 4.88 -14.35 -26.66
CA LEU A 740 4.50 -15.62 -26.02
C LEU A 740 3.10 -15.56 -25.39
N ALA A 741 2.70 -14.42 -24.82
CA ALA A 741 1.35 -14.19 -24.31
C ALA A 741 0.30 -13.94 -25.43
N GLY A 742 0.66 -14.09 -26.70
CA GLY A 742 -0.25 -13.94 -27.85
C GLY A 742 -0.78 -12.52 -28.09
N LYS A 743 -0.25 -11.50 -27.38
CA LYS A 743 -0.64 -10.09 -27.55
C LYS A 743 -0.13 -9.51 -28.86
N LEU A 744 0.98 -10.05 -29.38
CA LEU A 744 1.64 -9.67 -30.62
C LEU A 744 2.00 -10.90 -31.43
N LYS A 745 1.96 -10.79 -32.75
CA LYS A 745 2.51 -11.79 -33.66
C LYS A 745 4.02 -11.54 -33.84
N PRO A 746 4.85 -12.56 -34.11
CA PRO A 746 6.28 -12.35 -34.42
C PRO A 746 6.51 -11.39 -35.60
N SER A 747 5.54 -11.30 -36.52
CA SER A 747 5.51 -10.40 -37.68
C SER A 747 5.03 -8.98 -37.39
N ASP A 748 4.56 -8.66 -36.18
CA ASP A 748 4.13 -7.31 -35.84
C ASP A 748 5.33 -6.34 -35.67
N PRO A 749 5.20 -5.06 -36.03
CA PRO A 749 6.25 -4.07 -35.88
C PRO A 749 6.52 -3.72 -34.40
N VAL A 750 7.76 -3.38 -34.06
CA VAL A 750 8.16 -3.02 -32.69
C VAL A 750 7.48 -1.76 -32.15
N SER A 751 6.91 -0.91 -33.01
CA SER A 751 6.05 0.19 -32.59
C SER A 751 4.84 -0.22 -31.72
N LYS A 752 4.44 -1.50 -31.73
CA LYS A 752 3.37 -2.06 -30.87
C LYS A 752 3.84 -2.51 -29.47
N VAL A 753 5.15 -2.45 -29.18
CA VAL A 753 5.74 -3.00 -27.94
C VAL A 753 6.75 -2.03 -27.29
N LEU A 754 6.60 -0.74 -27.59
CA LEU A 754 7.43 0.35 -27.07
C LEU A 754 7.29 0.47 -25.54
N TYR A 755 8.43 0.47 -24.87
CA TYR A 755 8.57 0.89 -23.49
C TYR A 755 8.95 2.38 -23.50
N THR A 756 8.01 3.25 -23.10
CA THR A 756 8.14 4.71 -23.21
C THR A 756 8.55 5.40 -21.90
N GLN A 757 8.63 4.67 -20.78
CA GLN A 757 9.01 5.19 -19.47
C GLN A 757 10.49 4.96 -19.18
N PHE A 758 11.36 5.72 -19.84
CA PHE A 758 12.81 5.69 -19.65
C PHE A 758 13.35 7.10 -19.36
N LYS A 759 14.47 7.20 -18.66
CA LYS A 759 15.16 8.47 -18.42
C LYS A 759 16.17 8.75 -19.52
N GLN A 760 16.18 10.00 -19.98
CA GLN A 760 17.24 10.54 -20.84
C GLN A 760 18.25 11.31 -19.99
N ILE A 761 19.51 11.29 -20.39
CA ILE A 761 20.61 12.02 -19.75
C ILE A 761 21.60 12.51 -20.81
N HIS A 762 22.20 13.69 -20.64
CA HIS A 762 23.09 14.28 -21.65
C HIS A 762 24.56 13.93 -21.39
N LEU A 763 25.39 13.91 -22.44
CA LEU A 763 26.84 13.70 -22.31
C LEU A 763 27.55 14.68 -21.34
N THR A 764 26.97 15.87 -21.17
CA THR A 764 27.44 16.95 -20.32
C THR A 764 27.04 16.81 -18.85
N ASP A 765 26.08 15.94 -18.53
CA ASP A 765 25.64 15.66 -17.16
C ASP A 765 26.73 14.90 -16.37
N ASN A 766 26.57 14.88 -15.04
CA ASN A 766 27.49 14.22 -14.12
C ASN A 766 27.09 12.77 -13.78
N LEU A 767 28.07 11.94 -13.39
CA LEU A 767 27.86 10.53 -13.03
C LEU A 767 27.00 10.35 -11.77
N GLY A 768 26.92 11.34 -10.90
CA GLY A 768 25.98 11.38 -9.77
C GLY A 768 24.51 11.41 -10.18
N LYS A 769 24.15 12.26 -11.15
CA LYS A 769 22.83 12.33 -11.79
C LYS A 769 22.46 10.98 -12.41
N LEU A 770 23.41 10.36 -13.10
CA LEU A 770 23.29 9.00 -13.63
C LEU A 770 23.06 7.98 -12.50
N SER A 771 23.83 8.04 -11.41
CA SER A 771 23.69 7.13 -10.26
C SER A 771 22.28 7.16 -9.69
N ARG A 772 21.68 8.34 -9.47
CA ARG A 772 20.31 8.45 -8.95
C ARG A 772 19.25 7.98 -9.95
N ILE A 773 19.44 8.19 -11.25
CA ILE A 773 18.59 7.56 -12.27
C ILE A 773 18.64 6.04 -12.13
N LEU A 774 19.83 5.46 -11.98
CA LEU A 774 20.07 4.03 -11.87
C LEU A 774 19.63 3.40 -10.52
N GLU A 775 19.24 4.21 -9.53
CA GLU A 775 18.53 3.74 -8.33
C GLU A 775 17.05 3.45 -8.59
N THR A 776 16.46 4.02 -9.65
CA THR A 776 15.02 3.92 -9.97
C THR A 776 14.72 3.26 -11.31
N ASP A 777 15.57 3.46 -12.31
CA ASP A 777 15.45 2.96 -13.68
C ASP A 777 16.61 2.01 -13.99
N HIS A 778 16.38 0.88 -14.66
CA HIS A 778 17.43 -0.13 -14.89
C HIS A 778 18.53 0.33 -15.87
N PHE A 779 18.27 1.42 -16.62
CA PHE A 779 19.19 2.02 -17.56
C PHE A 779 18.85 3.51 -17.77
N ALA A 780 19.85 4.28 -18.20
CA ALA A 780 19.67 5.63 -18.73
C ALA A 780 19.97 5.65 -20.23
N LEU A 781 19.18 6.39 -21.01
CA LEU A 781 19.45 6.63 -22.42
C LEU A 781 20.31 7.89 -22.56
N VAL A 782 21.54 7.76 -23.03
CA VAL A 782 22.46 8.89 -23.20
C VAL A 782 22.18 9.54 -24.55
N VAL A 783 21.85 10.84 -24.52
CA VAL A 783 21.47 11.62 -25.70
C VAL A 783 22.40 12.81 -25.92
N HIS A 784 22.51 13.24 -27.18
CA HIS A 784 23.21 14.45 -27.57
C HIS A 784 22.44 15.17 -28.68
N GLU A 785 22.59 16.49 -28.77
CA GLU A 785 21.88 17.32 -29.75
C GLU A 785 22.85 17.81 -30.82
N GLN A 786 22.56 17.49 -32.07
CA GLN A 786 23.32 17.92 -33.22
C GLN A 786 22.50 18.89 -34.07
N ILE A 787 23.11 20.00 -34.49
CA ILE A 787 22.51 20.90 -35.48
C ILE A 787 22.73 20.31 -36.87
N GLN A 788 21.65 20.03 -37.59
CA GLN A 788 21.64 19.58 -38.98
C GLN A 788 20.90 20.61 -39.83
N TYR A 789 21.54 21.14 -40.87
CA TYR A 789 20.88 22.02 -41.82
C TYR A 789 19.99 21.23 -42.80
N LEU A 790 18.78 21.73 -43.05
CA LEU A 790 17.83 21.20 -44.02
C LEU A 790 18.10 21.76 -45.43
N THR A 791 17.45 21.19 -46.44
CA THR A 791 17.63 21.55 -47.87
C THR A 791 17.16 22.96 -48.22
N ASP A 792 16.41 23.63 -47.33
CA ASP A 792 16.00 25.04 -47.43
C ASP A 792 16.98 26.01 -46.75
N GLY A 793 18.05 25.49 -46.13
CA GLY A 793 19.04 26.27 -45.37
C GLY A 793 18.67 26.53 -43.91
N SER A 794 17.52 26.03 -43.42
CA SER A 794 17.14 26.17 -42.01
C SER A 794 17.90 25.20 -41.11
N PRO A 795 18.32 25.62 -39.89
CA PRO A 795 18.93 24.72 -38.91
C PRO A 795 17.86 23.93 -38.14
N CYS A 796 17.98 22.61 -38.12
CA CYS A 796 17.17 21.70 -37.33
C CYS A 796 18.02 21.10 -36.19
N LEU A 797 17.48 21.05 -34.96
CA LEU A 797 18.09 20.34 -33.84
C LEU A 797 17.64 18.88 -33.86
N ARG A 798 18.60 17.97 -34.04
CA ARG A 798 18.37 16.52 -34.09
C ARG A 798 18.97 15.86 -32.86
N GLN A 799 18.12 15.21 -32.07
CA GLN A 799 18.59 14.36 -30.98
C GLN A 799 19.16 13.04 -31.54
N MET A 800 20.32 12.66 -31.04
CA MET A 800 20.97 11.37 -31.32
C MET A 800 21.14 10.61 -30.02
N VAL A 801 20.86 9.31 -30.06
CA VAL A 801 21.33 8.40 -29.01
C VAL A 801 22.84 8.25 -29.14
N PHE A 802 23.55 8.42 -28.03
CA PHE A 802 25.00 8.22 -27.93
C PHE A 802 25.36 6.90 -27.23
N GLY A 803 24.47 6.38 -26.38
CA GLY A 803 24.65 5.12 -25.68
C GLY A 803 23.44 4.75 -24.81
N VAL A 804 23.45 3.52 -24.30
CA VAL A 804 22.58 3.08 -23.20
C VAL A 804 23.51 2.69 -22.05
N VAL A 805 23.26 3.17 -20.84
CA VAL A 805 24.15 3.01 -19.69
C VAL A 805 23.40 2.41 -18.51
N THR A 806 24.02 1.46 -17.83
CA THR A 806 23.46 0.69 -16.70
C THR A 806 24.28 0.87 -15.41
N ALA A 807 23.78 0.34 -14.30
CA ALA A 807 24.53 0.30 -13.03
C ALA A 807 25.86 -0.48 -13.15
N VAL A 808 25.93 -1.47 -14.04
CA VAL A 808 27.14 -2.26 -14.29
C VAL A 808 28.21 -1.40 -14.99
N ASP A 809 27.82 -0.56 -15.94
CA ASP A 809 28.75 0.34 -16.65
C ASP A 809 29.36 1.38 -15.72
N LEU A 810 28.55 1.97 -14.84
CA LEU A 810 29.01 2.91 -13.81
C LEU A 810 29.95 2.22 -12.81
N LEU A 811 29.63 1.00 -12.37
CA LEU A 811 30.49 0.22 -11.47
C LEU A 811 31.84 -0.16 -12.13
N ASN A 812 31.81 -0.56 -13.41
CA ASN A 812 33.01 -0.85 -14.20
C ASN A 812 33.91 0.38 -14.35
N PHE A 813 33.33 1.57 -14.57
CA PHE A 813 34.07 2.82 -14.61
C PHE A 813 34.77 3.14 -13.28
N VAL A 814 34.02 3.11 -12.17
CA VAL A 814 34.55 3.45 -10.84
C VAL A 814 35.66 2.49 -10.41
N THR A 815 35.46 1.18 -10.58
CA THR A 815 36.45 0.16 -10.20
C THR A 815 37.65 0.10 -11.16
N GLY A 816 37.44 0.38 -12.45
CA GLY A 816 38.51 0.45 -13.45
C GLY A 816 39.47 1.62 -13.21
N MET A 817 38.94 2.80 -12.88
CA MET A 817 39.74 3.97 -12.54
C MET A 817 40.48 3.81 -11.21
N GLN A 818 39.85 3.23 -10.18
CA GLN A 818 40.54 2.94 -8.91
C GLN A 818 41.75 2.01 -9.09
N LYS A 819 41.69 1.05 -10.03
CA LYS A 819 42.85 0.22 -10.38
C LYS A 819 43.97 1.01 -11.07
N ARG A 820 43.64 1.97 -11.93
CA ARG A 820 44.65 2.84 -12.57
C ARG A 820 45.38 3.70 -11.56
N THR A 821 44.66 4.42 -10.69
CA THR A 821 45.28 5.27 -9.68
C THR A 821 46.16 4.48 -8.70
N LEU A 822 45.81 3.23 -8.40
CA LEU A 822 46.66 2.33 -7.60
C LEU A 822 47.94 1.91 -8.36
N LEU A 823 47.84 1.60 -9.65
CA LEU A 823 49.01 1.22 -10.48
C LEU A 823 49.94 2.42 -10.73
N GLU A 824 49.38 3.58 -11.04
CA GLU A 824 50.12 4.85 -11.20
C GLU A 824 50.86 5.20 -9.90
N SER A 825 50.26 4.96 -8.72
CA SER A 825 50.93 5.13 -7.43
C SER A 825 52.02 4.09 -7.09
N THR A 826 52.21 3.07 -7.94
CA THR A 826 53.29 2.07 -7.80
C THR A 826 54.42 2.21 -8.82
N ASP A 827 54.27 3.06 -9.84
CA ASP A 827 55.34 3.40 -10.79
C ASP A 827 56.13 4.67 -10.37
N GLU A 828 55.71 5.38 -9.31
CA GLU A 828 56.43 6.50 -8.68
C GLU A 828 57.21 6.10 -7.39
N MET A 829 57.46 4.80 -7.15
CA MET A 829 58.22 4.26 -6.00
C MET A 829 59.40 3.37 -6.39
#